data_AF-E9RW28-F1
#
_entry.id   AF-E9RW28-F1
#
_cell.length_a   1.000
_cell.length_b   1.000
_cell.length_c   1.000
_cell.angle_alpha   90.00
_cell.angle_beta   90.00
_cell.angle_gamma   90.00
#
_symmetry.space_group_name_H-M   'P 1'
#
loop_
_entity.id
_entity.type
_entity.pdbx_description
1 polymer ?
#
loop_
_entity_poly.entity_id
_entity_poly.type
_entity_poly.pdbx_seq_one_letter_code
_entity_poly.pdbx_strand_id
1 'polypeptide(L)'
;MKKTKRKVAAFLLAVGMSLTSIPMSAYAQEVQEPSNQEQESQEVVQEEKEEQAESVEEQETVEFQGENPESNQTITSMDLDGNVTEVVIEDGTVDSYAAEKARIGGGQIVNFNTGSGGVTEYVEEGTNTSGYTHGSYGADAAYLGTSGGKVRFMLSGVIGLVDANKVQVVSAAAAQSVSYYAVTGGRLIHYITINVNKSSYASVLDNGAAPSYLSEGTKYYSYDGHYFYPESAFQQMLEDYKNGNRSRSVNASAPYYNYYQYLPFRSTTNYGSDLNAMINARVTASSKMRDLGNSFINAQNTYGINALLAVGVAANESAWGSSWIAQNKNNLFGLNAIDTSPGQSADYFASPTQCVNEFTETFLSKGYMNPQDWRYFGGFLGNKASGVNVKYASDPYWGEKAANVAWSLDKANGNRDAGKYTIGVKDTLSNQHTDLNVRQERSASATKVYSTGTQSSHAFILLEQNPTSGFYKIQSDPVLNGSRSGIHSGSGRYDFTNMYAYVSSDYITKVSIGNGDSGNSNSGNGNSGGNNGGTSVDPVSVPEALKNVISYSAHVQDIGWQDAVSNGVMAGTNGRNLPMEAIKIQTSGVAGLGVKYSTHTRDLGWLEYVSDGSVGGTTGQAKPIEAIKIELTGEKAADYDIYYRVHVQNFGWLDWADNGTAAGSQGYAYHIEAIQIAVLPKWSSAPGKTDTPFQVKSVDLQYRAHVSEIGWQEYVGNGTLAGTVGKNLPVEALQIAVKNAGNLGIKYSAHVRDIGWQDYVKDGQTAGTTGRALSVEALKIQLTGSAAANYDIYYRTHVQNLGWLDWAKNGAASGSAGYAYHVESLQIIIMPKGSAAPGKTANAFQEKGIEIQYQSHVQDIGWQNWVKNGELSGTTGQAKAIEAMHISLVNATAGGNIEYRAHVQDIGWQGWVKNGAQTGTTGRALPMEAVNIRLTGALSEKYDIYYRTHCRDFGWLGWAKNGESAGSEGYAKNIEAIEIKLVKKGEQGPSGGGTAFKKK
;
A
#
# COMPACT_ATOMS: atom_id res chain seq x y z
N MET A 1 61.60 -15.58 8.36
CA MET A 1 61.18 -14.80 7.18
C MET A 1 59.98 -15.46 6.53
N LYS A 2 59.03 -14.66 6.04
CA LYS A 2 57.69 -15.03 5.56
C LYS A 2 57.67 -15.88 4.27
N LYS A 3 56.61 -16.71 4.19
CA LYS A 3 55.77 -17.13 3.03
C LYS A 3 56.23 -18.27 2.11
N THR A 4 55.31 -19.24 1.95
CA THR A 4 55.08 -19.95 0.67
C THR A 4 53.59 -20.30 0.45
N LYS A 5 53.14 -20.09 -0.79
CA LYS A 5 51.85 -20.46 -1.44
C LYS A 5 51.83 -21.93 -1.89
N ARG A 6 50.67 -22.45 -2.36
CA ARG A 6 50.41 -23.33 -3.56
C ARG A 6 48.99 -23.97 -3.44
N LYS A 7 48.21 -24.40 -4.47
CA LYS A 7 48.26 -24.49 -5.95
C LYS A 7 46.87 -24.93 -6.50
N VAL A 8 46.66 -24.79 -7.81
CA VAL A 8 45.52 -25.25 -8.66
C VAL A 8 45.90 -26.55 -9.41
N ALA A 9 44.92 -27.39 -9.80
CA ALA A 9 44.96 -28.31 -10.98
C ALA A 9 43.55 -28.83 -11.39
N ALA A 10 43.38 -29.18 -12.67
CA ALA A 10 42.15 -29.61 -13.39
C ALA A 10 42.39 -30.87 -14.26
N PHE A 11 41.35 -31.65 -14.65
CA PHE A 11 41.06 -32.15 -16.04
C PHE A 11 39.89 -33.18 -16.16
N LEU A 12 39.32 -33.29 -17.39
CA LEU A 12 38.12 -33.99 -17.92
C LEU A 12 38.19 -35.52 -18.17
N LEU A 13 37.01 -36.19 -18.31
CA LEU A 13 36.66 -37.08 -19.47
C LEU A 13 35.16 -37.47 -19.51
N ALA A 14 34.61 -37.72 -20.71
CA ALA A 14 33.21 -38.07 -21.01
C ALA A 14 33.10 -39.36 -21.86
N VAL A 15 32.05 -40.18 -21.68
CA VAL A 15 31.43 -41.12 -22.67
C VAL A 15 29.98 -41.37 -22.26
N GLY A 16 29.03 -41.38 -23.21
CA GLY A 16 27.61 -41.69 -22.99
C GLY A 16 27.18 -43.04 -23.56
N MET A 17 25.97 -43.52 -23.19
CA MET A 17 25.08 -44.37 -23.98
C MET A 17 23.67 -44.40 -23.37
N SER A 18 22.67 -44.42 -24.25
CA SER A 18 21.21 -44.39 -24.06
C SER A 18 20.60 -45.73 -23.63
N LEU A 19 19.42 -45.71 -22.97
CA LEU A 19 18.15 -46.34 -23.41
C LEU A 19 17.08 -46.43 -22.28
N THR A 20 15.89 -45.90 -22.61
CA THR A 20 14.50 -46.37 -22.34
C THR A 20 13.83 -46.41 -20.95
N SER A 21 12.63 -45.77 -20.93
CA SER A 21 11.31 -46.14 -20.35
C SER A 21 11.02 -46.10 -18.83
N ILE A 22 10.30 -45.04 -18.41
CA ILE A 22 8.98 -44.94 -17.69
C ILE A 22 8.29 -46.28 -17.29
N PRO A 23 7.39 -46.43 -16.25
CA PRO A 23 6.88 -45.55 -15.16
C PRO A 23 6.77 -46.19 -13.72
N MET A 24 6.24 -45.38 -12.79
CA MET A 24 5.21 -45.69 -11.75
C MET A 24 5.49 -46.47 -10.45
N SER A 25 5.08 -45.79 -9.36
CA SER A 25 4.22 -46.21 -8.23
C SER A 25 4.64 -47.33 -7.27
N ALA A 26 4.71 -46.94 -5.99
CA ALA A 26 4.04 -47.49 -4.80
C ALA A 26 3.76 -49.00 -4.67
N TYR A 27 3.95 -49.49 -3.42
CA TYR A 27 3.26 -50.53 -2.61
C TYR A 27 4.33 -51.21 -1.72
N ALA A 28 4.30 -51.08 -0.39
CA ALA A 28 3.44 -51.69 0.64
C ALA A 28 3.72 -53.19 0.91
N GLN A 29 4.02 -53.45 2.21
CA GLN A 29 3.75 -54.66 3.03
C GLN A 29 4.34 -56.02 2.58
N GLU A 30 4.73 -56.97 3.45
CA GLU A 30 4.10 -57.42 4.70
C GLU A 30 4.97 -58.48 5.46
N VAL A 31 4.59 -58.74 6.73
CA VAL A 31 4.84 -59.92 7.65
C VAL A 31 6.31 -60.21 8.07
N GLN A 32 6.69 -60.70 9.28
CA GLN A 32 6.01 -61.60 10.24
C GLN A 32 6.67 -61.64 11.66
N GLU A 33 5.86 -61.97 12.67
CA GLU A 33 6.12 -62.23 14.12
C GLU A 33 7.00 -63.48 14.43
N PRO A 34 7.47 -63.81 15.69
CA PRO A 34 6.63 -63.96 16.91
C PRO A 34 7.24 -63.77 18.34
N SER A 35 6.32 -63.81 19.33
CA SER A 35 6.35 -64.38 20.71
C SER A 35 7.22 -63.78 21.84
N ASN A 36 6.60 -63.36 22.95
CA ASN A 36 6.48 -64.14 24.21
C ASN A 36 5.62 -63.45 25.30
N GLN A 37 5.05 -64.27 26.18
CA GLN A 37 4.02 -64.01 27.21
C GLN A 37 4.54 -63.61 28.61
N GLU A 38 3.57 -63.38 29.51
CA GLU A 38 3.54 -63.45 31.00
C GLU A 38 3.47 -62.08 31.72
N GLN A 39 2.63 -61.84 32.74
CA GLN A 39 1.64 -62.65 33.49
C GLN A 39 0.73 -61.70 34.31
N GLU A 40 -0.42 -62.23 34.72
CA GLU A 40 -1.55 -61.63 35.45
C GLU A 40 -1.25 -61.18 36.89
N SER A 41 -2.09 -60.24 37.40
CA SER A 41 -2.84 -60.48 38.66
C SER A 41 -3.93 -59.41 38.87
N GLN A 42 -5.18 -59.86 38.99
CA GLN A 42 -6.39 -59.12 39.40
C GLN A 42 -6.60 -59.24 40.92
N GLU A 43 -7.16 -58.20 41.57
CA GLU A 43 -8.08 -58.24 42.74
C GLU A 43 -8.66 -56.81 42.93
N VAL A 44 -9.88 -56.49 43.39
CA VAL A 44 -11.20 -57.12 43.56
C VAL A 44 -12.19 -55.95 43.86
N VAL A 45 -13.28 -55.90 43.10
CA VAL A 45 -14.68 -55.54 43.45
C VAL A 45 -15.00 -54.26 44.26
N GLN A 46 -15.76 -53.36 43.62
CA GLN A 46 -17.14 -53.01 44.02
C GLN A 46 -17.88 -52.24 42.91
N GLU A 47 -18.94 -52.85 42.36
CA GLU A 47 -19.95 -52.20 41.53
C GLU A 47 -20.96 -51.46 42.43
N GLU A 48 -21.34 -50.23 42.06
CA GLU A 48 -22.75 -49.84 42.05
C GLU A 48 -23.00 -48.59 41.17
N LYS A 49 -23.62 -48.87 40.01
CA LYS A 49 -24.65 -48.11 39.27
C LYS A 49 -24.40 -46.68 38.76
N GLU A 50 -24.38 -46.65 37.43
CA GLU A 50 -24.57 -45.55 36.49
C GLU A 50 -25.77 -44.64 36.82
N GLU A 51 -25.57 -43.32 36.74
CA GLU A 51 -26.48 -42.43 36.03
C GLU A 51 -25.69 -41.23 35.46
N GLN A 52 -26.03 -40.88 34.23
CA GLN A 52 -25.27 -40.07 33.27
C GLN A 52 -24.96 -38.62 33.72
N ALA A 53 -23.72 -38.19 33.50
CA ALA A 53 -23.37 -36.80 33.22
C ALA A 53 -22.20 -36.77 32.23
N GLU A 54 -22.42 -36.16 31.05
CA GLU A 54 -21.40 -35.92 30.03
C GLU A 54 -20.22 -35.13 30.63
N SER A 55 -19.05 -35.78 30.75
CA SER A 55 -17.79 -35.11 31.08
C SER A 55 -17.18 -34.52 29.81
N VAL A 56 -17.08 -33.20 29.80
CA VAL A 56 -16.23 -32.41 28.91
C VAL A 56 -14.81 -32.95 28.97
N GLU A 57 -14.25 -33.37 27.84
CA GLU A 57 -12.83 -33.67 27.73
C GLU A 57 -12.01 -32.43 28.11
N GLU A 58 -11.20 -32.56 29.15
CA GLU A 58 -10.09 -31.65 29.45
C GLU A 58 -9.15 -31.63 28.24
N GLN A 59 -9.24 -30.57 27.44
CA GLN A 59 -8.17 -30.22 26.51
C GLN A 59 -6.96 -29.77 27.33
N GLU A 60 -5.85 -30.51 27.20
CA GLU A 60 -4.52 -30.03 27.52
C GLU A 60 -4.33 -28.64 26.91
N THR A 61 -4.19 -27.64 27.78
CA THR A 61 -3.89 -26.27 27.37
C THR A 61 -2.40 -26.19 27.06
N VAL A 62 -2.05 -26.11 25.78
CA VAL A 62 -0.72 -25.69 25.36
C VAL A 62 -0.56 -24.23 25.81
N GLU A 63 0.26 -23.99 26.84
CA GLU A 63 0.59 -22.64 27.31
C GLU A 63 1.44 -21.92 26.27
N PHE A 64 0.85 -20.94 25.57
CA PHE A 64 1.51 -20.11 24.57
C PHE A 64 2.01 -18.79 25.19
N GLN A 65 3.33 -18.55 25.14
CA GLN A 65 4.02 -17.42 25.80
C GLN A 65 4.46 -16.34 24.78
N GLY A 66 4.78 -15.12 25.24
CA GLY A 66 5.39 -14.05 24.44
C GLY A 66 6.83 -14.38 24.01
N GLU A 67 7.76 -13.42 23.96
CA GLU A 67 9.17 -13.80 23.85
C GLU A 67 9.54 -14.70 25.04
N ASN A 68 10.12 -15.87 24.78
CA ASN A 68 10.44 -16.85 25.82
C ASN A 68 11.59 -16.33 26.71
N PRO A 69 11.42 -16.24 28.04
CA PRO A 69 12.36 -15.56 28.95
C PRO A 69 13.64 -16.35 29.34
N GLU A 70 14.19 -17.24 28.52
CA GLU A 70 15.39 -18.02 28.88
C GLU A 70 16.72 -17.54 28.26
N SER A 71 17.82 -17.96 28.90
CA SER A 71 19.15 -17.33 29.01
C SER A 71 20.03 -17.13 27.75
N ASN A 72 19.57 -17.44 26.54
CA ASN A 72 20.39 -17.42 25.32
C ASN A 72 19.99 -16.34 24.28
N GLN A 73 19.17 -15.36 24.66
CA GLN A 73 18.77 -14.26 23.77
C GLN A 73 19.98 -13.45 23.27
N THR A 74 20.10 -13.30 21.94
CA THR A 74 20.92 -12.23 21.36
C THR A 74 20.26 -10.89 21.70
N ILE A 75 20.95 -10.03 22.46
CA ILE A 75 20.41 -8.71 22.79
C ILE A 75 20.59 -7.74 21.61
N THR A 76 19.68 -6.80 21.47
CA THR A 76 19.65 -5.79 20.42
C THR A 76 19.67 -4.38 21.00
N SER A 77 20.31 -3.47 20.28
CA SER A 77 20.25 -2.04 20.54
C SER A 77 19.54 -1.32 19.41
N MET A 78 19.10 -0.09 19.70
CA MET A 78 18.42 0.76 18.73
C MET A 78 18.92 2.21 18.79
N ASP A 79 19.15 2.80 17.62
CA ASP A 79 19.50 4.21 17.48
C ASP A 79 18.28 5.13 17.25
N LEU A 80 18.52 6.44 17.12
CA LEU A 80 17.50 7.48 16.96
C LEU A 80 16.64 7.32 15.70
N ASP A 81 17.15 6.63 14.67
CA ASP A 81 16.41 6.41 13.43
C ASP A 81 15.62 5.09 13.48
N GLY A 82 15.78 4.32 14.56
CA GLY A 82 15.15 3.02 14.75
C GLY A 82 15.93 1.87 14.10
N ASN A 83 17.21 2.06 13.77
CA ASN A 83 18.04 0.96 13.25
C ASN A 83 18.38 0.00 14.39
N VAL A 84 18.19 -1.30 14.15
CA VAL A 84 18.41 -2.35 15.15
C VAL A 84 19.77 -3.02 14.90
N THR A 85 20.58 -3.17 15.94
CA THR A 85 21.87 -3.88 15.85
C THR A 85 22.03 -4.87 17.00
N GLU A 86 22.58 -6.05 16.71
CA GLU A 86 22.92 -7.04 17.74
C GLU A 86 24.11 -6.56 18.58
N VAL A 87 24.07 -6.81 19.89
CA VAL A 87 25.12 -6.43 20.82
C VAL A 87 25.64 -7.64 21.55
N VAL A 88 26.97 -7.69 21.75
CA VAL A 88 27.63 -8.75 22.51
C VAL A 88 27.33 -8.59 24.00
N ILE A 89 26.86 -9.66 24.63
CA ILE A 89 26.68 -9.71 26.07
C ILE A 89 28.06 -9.78 26.73
N GLU A 90 28.33 -8.80 27.60
CA GLU A 90 29.53 -8.75 28.44
C GLU A 90 29.09 -8.64 29.91
N ASP A 91 29.83 -9.31 30.80
CA ASP A 91 29.64 -9.22 32.25
C ASP A 91 29.76 -7.75 32.70
N GLY A 92 28.71 -7.25 33.34
CA GLY A 92 28.62 -5.90 33.87
C GLY A 92 29.05 -5.77 35.33
N THR A 93 29.53 -6.83 35.97
CA THR A 93 29.91 -6.82 37.39
C THR A 93 30.99 -5.76 37.65
N VAL A 94 30.74 -4.85 38.61
CA VAL A 94 31.68 -3.80 39.01
C VAL A 94 32.63 -4.36 40.06
N ASP A 95 33.94 -4.17 39.91
CA ASP A 95 34.92 -4.68 40.88
C ASP A 95 34.69 -4.11 42.30
N SER A 96 34.65 -5.03 43.27
CA SER A 96 34.49 -4.81 44.71
C SER A 96 35.36 -3.67 45.29
N TYR A 97 36.59 -3.45 44.79
CA TYR A 97 37.46 -2.36 45.29
C TYR A 97 36.94 -0.95 44.93
N ALA A 98 36.25 -0.80 43.80
CA ALA A 98 35.61 0.44 43.37
C ALA A 98 34.23 0.66 44.03
N ALA A 99 33.50 -0.43 44.31
CA ALA A 99 32.19 -0.39 44.97
C ALA A 99 32.28 0.02 46.47
N GLU A 100 33.37 -0.33 47.16
CA GLU A 100 33.54 -0.07 48.60
C GLU A 100 34.09 1.33 48.94
N LYS A 101 34.93 1.93 48.08
CA LYS A 101 35.53 3.26 48.33
C LYS A 101 34.62 4.46 48.01
N ALA A 102 33.43 4.23 47.45
CA ALA A 102 32.46 5.28 47.12
C ALA A 102 31.35 5.44 48.17
N ARG A 103 31.45 4.80 49.36
CA ARG A 103 30.48 4.97 50.48
C ARG A 103 30.44 6.39 51.09
N ILE A 104 31.10 7.37 50.48
CA ILE A 104 31.19 8.75 50.95
C ILE A 104 30.67 9.68 49.83
N GLY A 105 29.34 9.76 49.70
CA GLY A 105 28.64 10.75 48.86
C GLY A 105 28.29 10.27 47.45
N GLY A 106 27.02 10.45 47.05
CA GLY A 106 26.47 10.08 45.74
C GLY A 106 25.46 8.93 45.83
N GLY A 107 24.37 8.99 45.06
CA GLY A 107 23.31 7.98 45.08
C GLY A 107 23.76 6.60 44.59
N GLN A 108 22.98 5.57 44.93
CA GLN A 108 23.24 4.18 44.57
C GLN A 108 22.29 3.70 43.48
N ILE A 109 22.77 2.79 42.64
CA ILE A 109 21.99 2.06 41.63
C ILE A 109 22.06 0.56 41.90
N VAL A 110 21.13 -0.18 41.31
CA VAL A 110 21.11 -1.64 41.24
C VAL A 110 21.50 -2.04 39.82
N ASN A 111 22.59 -2.78 39.70
CA ASN A 111 23.06 -3.36 38.46
C ASN A 111 22.54 -4.79 38.34
N PHE A 112 21.68 -5.06 37.35
CA PHE A 112 21.22 -6.42 37.06
C PHE A 112 22.17 -7.19 36.14
N ASN A 113 23.13 -6.52 35.49
CA ASN A 113 24.14 -7.16 34.66
C ASN A 113 25.28 -7.69 35.54
N THR A 114 25.05 -8.81 36.23
CA THR A 114 26.04 -9.48 37.09
C THR A 114 26.24 -10.93 36.64
N GLY A 115 27.29 -11.22 35.86
CA GLY A 115 27.61 -12.57 35.35
C GLY A 115 27.36 -12.76 33.84
N SER A 116 27.04 -13.98 33.41
CA SER A 116 27.01 -14.41 31.99
C SER A 116 25.76 -14.04 31.19
N GLY A 117 24.94 -13.09 31.65
CA GLY A 117 23.65 -12.76 31.02
C GLY A 117 22.50 -13.68 31.43
N GLY A 118 21.26 -13.29 31.10
CA GLY A 118 20.03 -14.02 31.44
C GLY A 118 18.95 -13.16 32.10
N VAL A 119 17.76 -13.76 32.28
CA VAL A 119 16.60 -13.12 32.89
C VAL A 119 16.67 -13.21 34.42
N THR A 120 16.39 -12.09 35.08
CA THR A 120 16.25 -11.95 36.53
C THR A 120 14.80 -11.69 36.88
N GLU A 121 14.23 -12.55 37.71
CA GLU A 121 12.86 -12.40 38.24
C GLU A 121 12.83 -11.44 39.42
N TYR A 122 11.71 -10.72 39.55
CA TYR A 122 11.41 -9.88 40.69
C TYR A 122 9.91 -9.96 41.00
N VAL A 123 9.53 -9.43 42.17
CA VAL A 123 8.12 -9.26 42.55
C VAL A 123 7.85 -7.76 42.68
N GLU A 124 6.80 -7.27 42.03
CA GLU A 124 6.35 -5.88 42.19
C GLU A 124 5.89 -5.64 43.63
N GLU A 125 6.42 -4.60 44.24
CA GLU A 125 6.04 -4.18 45.58
C GLU A 125 4.64 -3.57 45.57
N GLY A 126 3.77 -3.98 46.49
CA GLY A 126 2.40 -3.46 46.62
C GLY A 126 1.34 -4.34 45.95
N THR A 127 1.67 -5.03 44.86
CA THR A 127 0.74 -5.94 44.14
C THR A 127 1.11 -7.42 44.27
N ASN A 128 2.36 -7.73 44.61
CA ASN A 128 2.95 -9.06 44.55
C ASN A 128 2.92 -9.71 43.15
N THR A 129 2.78 -8.91 42.09
CA THR A 129 2.82 -9.43 40.72
C THR A 129 4.25 -9.83 40.34
N SER A 130 4.41 -11.04 39.83
CA SER A 130 5.71 -11.52 39.31
C SER A 130 6.09 -10.78 38.02
N GLY A 131 7.33 -10.32 37.95
CA GLY A 131 7.92 -9.67 36.79
C GLY A 131 9.34 -10.18 36.52
N TYR A 132 9.89 -9.79 35.38
CA TYR A 132 11.20 -10.25 34.94
C TYR A 132 11.89 -9.22 34.03
N THR A 133 13.23 -9.25 34.00
CA THR A 133 14.05 -8.43 33.10
C THR A 133 15.36 -9.12 32.73
N HIS A 134 15.87 -8.92 31.52
CA HIS A 134 17.21 -9.40 31.16
C HIS A 134 18.29 -8.52 31.80
N GLY A 135 19.29 -9.13 32.43
CA GLY A 135 20.31 -8.43 33.21
C GLY A 135 21.03 -7.31 32.43
N SER A 136 21.40 -7.57 31.17
CA SER A 136 22.03 -6.56 30.31
C SER A 136 21.10 -5.39 29.99
N TYR A 137 19.80 -5.62 29.72
CA TYR A 137 18.91 -4.49 29.43
C TYR A 137 18.51 -3.72 30.70
N GLY A 138 18.51 -4.38 31.86
CA GLY A 138 18.30 -3.77 33.18
C GLY A 138 19.60 -3.36 33.88
N ALA A 139 20.67 -3.05 33.14
CA ALA A 139 22.01 -2.83 33.72
C ALA A 139 22.07 -1.72 34.78
N ASP A 140 21.13 -0.78 34.79
CA ASP A 140 21.00 0.19 35.87
C ASP A 140 19.54 0.43 36.27
N ALA A 141 19.29 0.40 37.58
CA ALA A 141 18.01 0.69 38.21
C ALA A 141 18.23 1.55 39.48
N ALA A 142 17.21 2.28 39.93
CA ALA A 142 17.31 3.07 41.16
C ALA A 142 17.39 2.18 42.40
N TYR A 143 18.37 2.38 43.30
CA TYR A 143 18.39 1.65 44.57
C TYR A 143 17.53 2.34 45.63
N LEU A 144 16.48 1.63 46.09
CA LEU A 144 15.50 2.15 47.03
C LEU A 144 15.65 1.57 48.45
N GLY A 145 16.66 0.75 48.69
CA GLY A 145 16.92 0.12 49.99
C GLY A 145 16.76 -1.39 49.94
N THR A 146 16.55 -2.01 51.11
CA THR A 146 16.28 -3.44 51.23
C THR A 146 15.00 -3.66 52.02
N SER A 147 14.20 -4.64 51.61
CA SER A 147 12.97 -5.04 52.31
C SER A 147 12.88 -6.57 52.31
N GLY A 148 12.65 -7.17 53.48
CA GLY A 148 12.53 -8.63 53.61
C GLY A 148 13.76 -9.43 53.12
N GLY A 149 14.97 -8.88 53.27
CA GLY A 149 16.20 -9.49 52.77
C GLY A 149 16.42 -9.38 51.25
N LYS A 150 15.50 -8.74 50.53
CA LYS A 150 15.59 -8.46 49.09
C LYS A 150 16.01 -7.03 48.83
N VAL A 151 16.65 -6.78 47.68
CA VAL A 151 16.96 -5.44 47.18
C VAL A 151 15.69 -4.83 46.61
N ARG A 152 15.36 -3.61 47.07
CA ARG A 152 14.24 -2.81 46.57
C ARG A 152 14.75 -1.85 45.51
N PHE A 153 14.14 -1.85 44.34
CA PHE A 153 14.62 -1.07 43.18
C PHE A 153 13.48 -0.39 42.43
N MET A 154 13.81 0.58 41.57
CA MET A 154 12.93 1.03 40.49
C MET A 154 13.62 0.87 39.13
N LEU A 155 12.96 0.17 38.20
CA LEU A 155 13.43 -0.04 36.82
C LEU A 155 12.25 0.18 35.87
N SER A 156 12.37 1.11 34.92
CA SER A 156 11.35 1.35 33.87
C SER A 156 9.91 1.38 34.43
N GLY A 157 9.71 2.23 35.43
CA GLY A 157 8.43 2.47 36.09
C GLY A 157 8.08 1.53 37.24
N VAL A 158 8.54 0.27 37.26
CA VAL A 158 8.14 -0.68 38.31
C VAL A 158 8.98 -0.53 39.56
N ILE A 159 8.36 -0.62 40.73
CA ILE A 159 9.06 -0.77 42.02
C ILE A 159 9.04 -2.25 42.39
N GLY A 160 10.20 -2.87 42.47
CA GLY A 160 10.32 -4.31 42.67
C GLY A 160 11.22 -4.72 43.83
N LEU A 161 11.06 -5.98 44.23
CA LEU A 161 11.92 -6.69 45.17
C LEU A 161 12.63 -7.84 44.44
N VAL A 162 13.97 -7.83 44.44
CA VAL A 162 14.84 -8.83 43.80
C VAL A 162 15.78 -9.47 44.82
N ASP A 163 16.13 -10.74 44.60
CA ASP A 163 17.12 -11.43 45.43
C ASP A 163 18.48 -10.71 45.34
N ALA A 164 19.05 -10.38 46.50
CA ALA A 164 20.33 -9.67 46.59
C ALA A 164 21.50 -10.43 45.92
N ASN A 165 21.40 -11.76 45.76
CA ASN A 165 22.42 -12.58 45.10
C ASN A 165 22.33 -12.52 43.56
N LYS A 166 21.29 -11.91 43.00
CA LYS A 166 21.05 -11.81 41.55
C LYS A 166 21.40 -10.44 40.96
N VAL A 167 21.77 -9.49 41.82
CA VAL A 167 22.06 -8.10 41.43
C VAL A 167 23.22 -7.56 42.25
N GLN A 168 23.81 -6.45 41.80
CA GLN A 168 24.83 -5.73 42.53
C GLN A 168 24.38 -4.31 42.87
N VAL A 169 24.44 -3.92 44.14
CA VAL A 169 24.25 -2.51 44.52
C VAL A 169 25.58 -1.77 44.37
N VAL A 170 25.61 -0.76 43.52
CA VAL A 170 26.82 0.02 43.21
C VAL A 170 26.58 1.51 43.41
N SER A 171 27.64 2.26 43.73
CA SER A 171 27.56 3.72 43.71
C SER A 171 27.43 4.19 42.26
N ALA A 172 26.52 5.14 41.99
CA ALA A 172 26.41 5.74 40.65
C ALA A 172 27.73 6.40 40.20
N ALA A 173 28.53 6.91 41.16
CA ALA A 173 29.84 7.50 40.86
C ALA A 173 30.92 6.46 40.49
N ALA A 174 30.70 5.18 40.79
CA ALA A 174 31.60 4.10 40.40
C ALA A 174 31.27 3.53 39.00
N ALA A 175 30.09 3.85 38.45
CA ALA A 175 29.70 3.48 37.11
C ALA A 175 30.32 4.44 36.07
N GLN A 176 30.76 3.91 34.94
CA GLN A 176 31.19 4.70 33.78
C GLN A 176 30.01 5.24 32.97
N SER A 177 28.85 4.58 33.06
CA SER A 177 27.58 5.05 32.49
C SER A 177 26.41 4.71 33.40
N VAL A 178 25.44 5.62 33.43
CA VAL A 178 24.11 5.47 34.04
C VAL A 178 23.12 6.00 33.01
N SER A 179 22.00 5.31 32.83
CA SER A 179 20.98 5.70 31.84
C SER A 179 20.42 7.08 32.17
N TYR A 180 20.27 7.92 31.16
CA TYR A 180 19.86 9.32 31.34
C TYR A 180 19.10 9.87 30.16
N TYR A 181 18.35 10.95 30.40
CA TYR A 181 17.65 11.73 29.40
C TYR A 181 18.35 13.06 29.15
N ALA A 182 18.36 13.52 27.90
CA ALA A 182 18.77 14.88 27.57
C ALA A 182 17.95 15.43 26.42
N VAL A 183 17.81 16.76 26.38
CA VAL A 183 17.20 17.44 25.25
C VAL A 183 18.27 17.68 24.18
N THR A 184 18.02 17.22 22.95
CA THR A 184 18.88 17.45 21.78
C THR A 184 18.01 17.86 20.60
N GLY A 185 18.23 19.05 20.04
CA GLY A 185 17.47 19.52 18.88
C GLY A 185 15.96 19.61 19.12
N GLY A 186 15.54 19.97 20.34
CA GLY A 186 14.13 20.04 20.74
C GLY A 186 13.45 18.69 20.96
N ARG A 187 14.18 17.58 20.95
CA ARG A 187 13.69 16.22 21.23
C ARG A 187 14.22 15.72 22.58
N LEU A 188 13.40 14.96 23.30
CA LEU A 188 13.82 14.28 24.52
C LEU A 188 14.43 12.92 24.16
N ILE A 189 15.73 12.77 24.39
CA ILE A 189 16.48 11.58 24.01
C ILE A 189 16.85 10.77 25.25
N HIS A 190 16.60 9.46 25.23
CA HIS A 190 17.00 8.53 26.29
C HIS A 190 18.27 7.77 25.88
N TYR A 191 19.33 7.89 26.66
CA TYR A 191 20.59 7.18 26.51
C TYR A 191 20.62 6.02 27.49
N ILE A 192 20.60 4.79 26.99
CA ILE A 192 20.44 3.58 27.80
C ILE A 192 21.75 2.80 27.85
N THR A 193 22.23 2.53 29.07
CA THR A 193 23.37 1.64 29.29
C THR A 193 22.91 0.19 29.38
N ILE A 194 23.75 -0.72 28.87
CA ILE A 194 23.59 -2.16 29.08
C ILE A 194 24.76 -2.77 29.87
N ASN A 195 25.77 -1.94 30.18
CA ASN A 195 26.93 -2.32 30.96
C ASN A 195 27.51 -1.06 31.61
N VAL A 196 27.31 -0.94 32.91
CA VAL A 196 27.74 0.21 33.72
C VAL A 196 29.26 0.41 33.75
N ASN A 197 30.06 -0.58 33.32
CA ASN A 197 31.52 -0.48 33.18
C ASN A 197 31.97 0.10 31.83
N LYS A 198 31.05 0.53 30.96
CA LYS A 198 31.35 1.17 29.68
C LYS A 198 30.88 2.62 29.71
N SER A 199 31.61 3.52 29.05
CA SER A 199 31.19 4.91 28.87
C SER A 199 30.20 5.13 27.72
N SER A 200 29.97 4.09 26.89
CA SER A 200 29.05 4.11 25.76
C SER A 200 27.64 3.66 26.15
N TYR A 201 26.66 4.17 25.42
CA TYR A 201 25.24 3.81 25.55
C TYR A 201 24.86 2.94 24.36
N ALA A 202 24.23 1.79 24.61
CA ALA A 202 23.90 0.85 23.55
C ALA A 202 22.69 1.34 22.76
N SER A 203 21.60 1.70 23.44
CA SER A 203 20.42 2.28 22.79
C SER A 203 20.34 3.78 23.04
N VAL A 204 19.93 4.52 22.01
CA VAL A 204 19.69 5.97 22.07
C VAL A 204 18.35 6.23 21.40
N LEU A 205 17.33 6.52 22.20
CA LEU A 205 15.92 6.51 21.76
C LEU A 205 15.32 7.91 21.77
N ASP A 206 14.58 8.24 20.73
CA ASP A 206 13.80 9.47 20.63
C ASP A 206 12.42 9.27 21.30
N ASN A 207 12.23 9.93 22.44
CA ASN A 207 11.02 9.78 23.25
C ASN A 207 9.95 10.84 22.94
N GLY A 208 10.20 11.73 21.97
CA GLY A 208 9.24 12.75 21.56
C GLY A 208 9.75 14.17 21.63
N ALA A 209 8.85 15.13 21.40
CA ALA A 209 9.16 16.53 21.61
C ALA A 209 9.55 16.77 23.07
N ALA A 210 10.62 17.53 23.28
CA ALA A 210 11.05 17.91 24.61
C ALA A 210 10.04 18.90 25.23
N PRO A 211 9.53 18.64 26.44
CA PRO A 211 8.73 19.62 27.15
C PRO A 211 9.57 20.84 27.55
N SER A 212 8.95 22.02 27.59
CA SER A 212 9.63 23.31 27.79
C SER A 212 10.33 23.46 29.14
N TYR A 213 10.01 22.62 30.13
CA TYR A 213 10.67 22.58 31.43
C TYR A 213 12.00 21.81 31.43
N LEU A 214 12.36 21.12 30.35
CA LEU A 214 13.67 20.47 30.17
C LEU A 214 14.57 21.34 29.29
N SER A 215 15.81 21.51 29.71
CA SER A 215 16.78 22.37 29.03
C SER A 215 17.80 21.54 28.25
N GLU A 216 18.13 22.00 27.04
CA GLU A 216 19.22 21.46 26.22
C GLU A 216 20.56 21.60 26.95
N GLY A 217 21.45 20.61 26.79
CA GLY A 217 22.73 20.54 27.49
C GLY A 217 22.67 20.12 28.96
N THR A 218 21.47 19.84 29.51
CA THR A 218 21.31 19.29 30.86
C THR A 218 21.05 17.80 30.81
N LYS A 219 21.78 17.04 31.64
CA LYS A 219 21.52 15.62 31.89
C LYS A 219 20.44 15.46 32.96
N TYR A 220 19.44 14.64 32.66
CA TYR A 220 18.34 14.29 33.55
C TYR A 220 18.28 12.80 33.84
N TYR A 221 17.95 12.43 35.07
CA TYR A 221 17.70 11.05 35.49
C TYR A 221 16.21 10.84 35.77
N SER A 222 15.71 9.67 35.36
CA SER A 222 14.35 9.21 35.60
C SER A 222 14.29 7.70 35.40
N TYR A 223 13.93 6.93 36.42
CA TYR A 223 13.70 5.48 36.27
C TYR A 223 12.21 5.13 36.08
N ASP A 224 11.33 6.14 36.08
CA ASP A 224 9.93 5.98 35.67
C ASP A 224 9.63 6.52 34.26
N GLY A 225 10.54 7.30 33.68
CA GLY A 225 10.37 7.91 32.35
C GLY A 225 9.40 9.09 32.33
N HIS A 226 8.92 9.53 33.50
CA HIS A 226 7.85 10.52 33.65
C HIS A 226 8.27 11.77 34.41
N TYR A 227 9.09 11.59 35.45
CA TYR A 227 9.56 12.68 36.30
C TYR A 227 11.08 12.78 36.24
N PHE A 228 11.57 13.98 35.93
CA PHE A 228 12.99 14.19 35.64
C PHE A 228 13.69 14.97 36.75
N TYR A 229 14.92 14.55 37.04
CA TYR A 229 15.80 15.18 38.02
C TYR A 229 17.12 15.53 37.34
N PRO A 230 17.62 16.78 37.42
CA PRO A 230 18.92 17.11 36.88
C PRO A 230 20.02 16.28 37.57
N GLU A 231 21.18 16.15 36.94
CA GLU A 231 22.30 15.35 37.48
C GLU A 231 22.70 15.71 38.92
N SER A 232 22.64 17.01 39.27
CA SER A 232 22.88 17.49 40.64
C SER A 232 21.86 17.02 41.67
N ALA A 233 20.70 16.50 41.23
CA ALA A 233 19.57 16.08 42.04
C ALA A 233 19.37 14.55 42.10
N PHE A 234 20.35 13.76 41.66
CA PHE A 234 20.25 12.29 41.61
C PHE A 234 19.92 11.66 42.97
N GLN A 235 20.52 12.15 44.06
CA GLN A 235 20.25 11.64 45.41
C GLN A 235 18.82 11.98 45.86
N GLN A 236 18.34 13.19 45.54
CA GLN A 236 16.99 13.65 45.84
C GLN A 236 15.94 12.82 45.09
N MET A 237 16.22 12.40 43.86
CA MET A 237 15.38 11.44 43.12
C MET A 237 15.20 10.13 43.91
N LEU A 238 16.30 9.52 44.37
CA LEU A 238 16.24 8.26 45.13
C LEU A 238 15.46 8.42 46.44
N GLU A 239 15.61 9.54 47.13
CA GLU A 239 14.84 9.86 48.35
C GLU A 239 13.35 10.06 48.06
N ASP A 240 13.00 10.80 47.00
CA ASP A 240 11.60 10.98 46.57
C ASP A 240 10.96 9.64 46.21
N TYR A 241 11.69 8.78 45.48
CA TYR A 241 11.23 7.43 45.14
C TYR A 241 11.02 6.57 46.38
N LYS A 242 11.94 6.62 47.35
CA LYS A 242 11.81 5.93 48.64
C LYS A 242 10.57 6.38 49.41
N ASN A 243 10.28 7.68 49.37
CA ASN A 243 9.15 8.30 50.06
C ASN A 243 7.85 8.26 49.24
N GLY A 244 7.83 7.60 48.08
CA GLY A 244 6.63 7.44 47.26
C GLY A 244 6.09 8.75 46.67
N ASN A 245 6.94 9.74 46.40
CA ASN A 245 6.54 11.02 45.79
C ASN A 245 7.52 11.48 44.69
N ARG A 246 7.26 12.66 44.09
CA ARG A 246 8.09 13.28 43.04
C ARG A 246 8.29 14.78 43.24
N SER A 247 8.19 15.22 44.50
CA SER A 247 8.06 16.63 44.87
C SER A 247 9.23 17.51 44.43
N ARG A 248 10.43 16.94 44.26
CA ARG A 248 11.64 17.66 43.86
C ARG A 248 12.03 17.46 42.39
N SER A 249 11.21 16.75 41.61
CA SER A 249 11.39 16.68 40.15
C SER A 249 11.13 18.02 39.48
N VAL A 250 11.72 18.26 38.32
CA VAL A 250 11.51 19.50 37.55
C VAL A 250 10.07 19.68 37.07
N ASN A 251 9.30 18.58 37.04
CA ASN A 251 7.95 18.51 36.52
C ASN A 251 6.98 17.80 37.48
N ALA A 252 7.14 18.03 38.79
CA ALA A 252 6.36 17.38 39.86
C ALA A 252 4.83 17.45 39.68
N SER A 253 4.32 18.52 39.05
CA SER A 253 2.89 18.72 38.79
C SER A 253 2.44 18.37 37.37
N ALA A 254 3.37 18.01 36.47
CA ALA A 254 3.11 17.81 35.04
C ALA A 254 3.99 16.68 34.49
N PRO A 255 3.72 15.41 34.85
CA PRO A 255 4.49 14.28 34.37
C PRO A 255 4.51 14.20 32.85
N TYR A 256 5.65 13.80 32.30
CA TYR A 256 5.79 13.53 30.88
C TYR A 256 5.36 12.10 30.56
N TYR A 257 4.68 11.90 29.45
CA TYR A 257 4.44 10.57 28.91
C TYR A 257 4.83 10.57 27.43
N ASN A 258 5.76 9.68 27.05
CA ASN A 258 6.13 9.49 25.65
C ASN A 258 4.89 9.08 24.84
N TYR A 259 4.48 9.93 23.90
CA TYR A 259 3.18 9.84 23.24
C TYR A 259 2.92 8.45 22.65
N TYR A 260 3.82 7.91 21.81
CA TYR A 260 3.60 6.61 21.18
C TYR A 260 3.76 5.43 22.14
N GLN A 261 4.57 5.57 23.20
CA GLN A 261 4.72 4.53 24.22
C GLN A 261 3.42 4.34 25.04
N TYR A 262 2.69 5.42 25.29
CA TYR A 262 1.46 5.42 26.08
C TYR A 262 0.19 5.64 25.27
N LEU A 263 0.29 5.71 23.94
CA LEU A 263 -0.86 5.71 23.04
C LEU A 263 -1.45 4.29 23.01
N PRO A 264 -2.72 4.10 23.42
CA PRO A 264 -3.35 2.80 23.31
C PRO A 264 -3.39 2.30 21.87
N PHE A 265 -3.20 1.00 21.68
CA PHE A 265 -3.31 0.32 20.38
C PHE A 265 -4.69 0.49 19.76
N ARG A 266 -5.72 0.78 20.56
CA ARG A 266 -7.07 1.17 20.10
C ARG A 266 -7.15 2.58 19.49
N SER A 267 -6.03 3.11 19.02
CA SER A 267 -5.96 4.30 18.16
C SER A 267 -5.84 3.89 16.68
N THR A 268 -5.94 4.86 15.78
CA THR A 268 -5.68 4.66 14.35
C THR A 268 -4.62 5.62 13.84
N THR A 269 -3.71 5.10 13.02
CA THR A 269 -2.84 5.94 12.18
C THR A 269 -3.61 6.52 11.01
N ASN A 270 -3.28 7.76 10.64
CA ASN A 270 -3.83 8.44 9.46
C ASN A 270 -3.05 8.15 8.17
N TYR A 271 -1.96 7.38 8.22
CA TYR A 271 -1.10 7.18 7.05
C TYR A 271 -1.74 6.35 5.93
N GLY A 272 -2.73 5.50 6.25
CA GLY A 272 -3.44 4.72 5.22
C GLY A 272 -2.45 4.00 4.28
N SER A 273 -2.66 4.15 2.96
CA SER A 273 -1.77 3.56 1.95
C SER A 273 -0.33 4.09 1.97
N ASP A 274 -0.08 5.29 2.51
CA ASP A 274 1.28 5.88 2.58
C ASP A 274 2.19 5.03 3.48
N LEU A 275 1.64 4.32 4.46
CA LEU A 275 2.40 3.46 5.38
C LEU A 275 3.26 2.43 4.63
N ASN A 276 2.81 1.98 3.44
CA ASN A 276 3.58 1.06 2.62
C ASN A 276 4.87 1.70 2.09
N ALA A 277 4.78 2.93 1.57
CA ALA A 277 5.94 3.68 1.10
C ALA A 277 6.89 4.02 2.26
N MET A 278 6.35 4.34 3.43
CA MET A 278 7.11 4.63 4.64
C MET A 278 7.97 3.45 5.08
N ILE A 279 7.40 2.24 5.16
CA ILE A 279 8.14 1.02 5.49
C ILE A 279 9.18 0.73 4.40
N ASN A 280 8.79 0.78 3.12
CA ASN A 280 9.68 0.50 2.00
C ASN A 280 10.88 1.46 1.93
N ALA A 281 10.74 2.70 2.41
CA ALA A 281 11.85 3.65 2.49
C ALA A 281 12.89 3.29 3.57
N ARG A 282 12.52 2.46 4.55
CA ARG A 282 13.39 2.00 5.65
C ARG A 282 14.04 0.64 5.39
N VAL A 283 13.51 -0.14 4.44
CA VAL A 283 13.91 -1.54 4.26
C VAL A 283 14.47 -1.84 2.88
N THR A 284 15.30 -2.88 2.78
CA THR A 284 15.82 -3.35 1.50
C THR A 284 14.81 -4.25 0.77
N ALA A 285 15.08 -4.54 -0.51
CA ALA A 285 14.26 -5.43 -1.32
C ALA A 285 14.09 -6.85 -0.73
N SER A 286 15.04 -7.31 0.10
CA SER A 286 15.01 -8.62 0.74
C SER A 286 14.27 -8.64 2.07
N SER A 287 13.89 -7.50 2.64
CA SER A 287 13.19 -7.45 3.92
C SER A 287 11.82 -8.10 3.83
N LYS A 288 11.44 -8.85 4.87
CA LYS A 288 10.11 -9.44 5.03
C LYS A 288 9.03 -8.45 5.44
N MET A 289 9.42 -7.24 5.87
CA MET A 289 8.49 -6.14 6.13
C MET A 289 8.17 -5.32 4.87
N ARG A 290 8.90 -5.54 3.77
CA ARG A 290 8.67 -4.86 2.50
C ARG A 290 7.25 -5.15 1.99
N ASP A 291 6.57 -4.10 1.54
CA ASP A 291 5.19 -4.12 1.02
C ASP A 291 4.09 -4.56 2.02
N LEU A 292 4.34 -4.49 3.33
CA LEU A 292 3.34 -4.85 4.35
C LEU A 292 2.47 -3.70 4.85
N GLY A 293 2.63 -2.47 4.38
CA GLY A 293 1.89 -1.32 4.92
C GLY A 293 0.38 -1.52 4.84
N ASN A 294 -0.12 -2.04 3.73
CA ASN A 294 -1.55 -2.36 3.58
C ASN A 294 -2.00 -3.49 4.52
N SER A 295 -1.15 -4.48 4.79
CA SER A 295 -1.46 -5.57 5.73
C SER A 295 -1.67 -5.02 7.15
N PHE A 296 -0.79 -4.12 7.60
CA PHE A 296 -0.94 -3.46 8.90
C PHE A 296 -2.20 -2.57 8.96
N ILE A 297 -2.51 -1.81 7.90
CA ILE A 297 -3.73 -0.99 7.84
C ILE A 297 -5.00 -1.86 7.84
N ASN A 298 -5.00 -2.97 7.12
CA ASN A 298 -6.13 -3.90 7.13
C ASN A 298 -6.34 -4.51 8.51
N ALA A 299 -5.25 -4.89 9.19
CA ALA A 299 -5.30 -5.36 10.56
C ALA A 299 -5.81 -4.29 11.54
N GLN A 300 -5.41 -3.03 11.38
CA GLN A 300 -5.97 -1.91 12.15
C GLN A 300 -7.48 -1.80 11.98
N ASN A 301 -7.95 -1.78 10.74
CA ASN A 301 -9.37 -1.59 10.45
C ASN A 301 -10.22 -2.81 10.87
N THR A 302 -9.62 -3.99 10.93
CA THR A 302 -10.35 -5.23 11.27
C THR A 302 -10.30 -5.52 12.77
N TYR A 303 -9.11 -5.43 13.37
CA TYR A 303 -8.83 -5.88 14.73
C TYR A 303 -8.58 -4.75 15.71
N GLY A 304 -8.62 -3.50 15.25
CA GLY A 304 -8.51 -2.31 16.10
C GLY A 304 -7.12 -2.11 16.72
N ILE A 305 -6.07 -2.50 16.01
CA ILE A 305 -4.68 -2.35 16.45
C ILE A 305 -3.99 -1.30 15.57
N ASN A 306 -3.53 -0.20 16.18
CA ASN A 306 -2.86 0.89 15.49
C ASN A 306 -1.71 0.36 14.60
N ALA A 307 -1.81 0.60 13.29
CA ALA A 307 -0.86 0.05 12.32
C ALA A 307 0.55 0.63 12.47
N LEU A 308 0.70 1.91 12.83
CA LEU A 308 2.00 2.53 13.05
C LEU A 308 2.71 1.93 14.28
N LEU A 309 1.96 1.71 15.37
CA LEU A 309 2.51 1.05 16.57
C LEU A 309 2.88 -0.41 16.28
N ALA A 310 2.03 -1.14 15.53
CA ALA A 310 2.33 -2.52 15.14
C ALA A 310 3.55 -2.62 14.22
N VAL A 311 3.78 -1.65 13.32
CA VAL A 311 5.02 -1.53 12.54
C VAL A 311 6.21 -1.28 13.46
N GLY A 312 6.05 -0.43 14.47
CA GLY A 312 7.09 -0.18 15.48
C GLY A 312 7.54 -1.45 16.20
N VAL A 313 6.58 -2.29 16.61
CA VAL A 313 6.87 -3.61 17.19
C VAL A 313 7.56 -4.50 16.17
N ALA A 314 6.98 -4.70 14.97
CA ALA A 314 7.58 -5.57 13.95
C ALA A 314 9.02 -5.18 13.60
N ALA A 315 9.29 -3.88 13.47
CA ALA A 315 10.63 -3.38 13.20
C ALA A 315 11.63 -3.71 14.33
N ASN A 316 11.20 -3.55 15.58
CA ASN A 316 11.99 -3.88 16.76
C ASN A 316 12.31 -5.38 16.84
N GLU A 317 11.29 -6.23 16.70
CA GLU A 317 11.40 -7.69 16.87
C GLU A 317 12.15 -8.39 15.73
N SER A 318 12.08 -7.83 14.52
CA SER A 318 12.62 -8.50 13.33
C SER A 318 13.79 -7.79 12.67
N ALA A 319 14.33 -6.76 13.32
CA ALA A 319 15.30 -5.84 12.72
C ALA A 319 14.82 -5.38 11.33
N TRP A 320 13.64 -4.76 11.28
CA TRP A 320 12.99 -4.36 10.03
C TRP A 320 12.79 -5.51 9.01
N GLY A 321 12.47 -6.71 9.49
CA GLY A 321 12.23 -7.90 8.67
C GLY A 321 13.48 -8.57 8.10
N SER A 322 14.69 -8.23 8.58
CA SER A 322 15.94 -8.86 8.14
C SER A 322 16.47 -9.94 9.08
N SER A 323 15.89 -10.11 10.28
CA SER A 323 16.32 -11.16 11.21
C SER A 323 16.20 -12.55 10.59
N TRP A 324 17.03 -13.48 11.05
CA TRP A 324 16.99 -14.86 10.54
C TRP A 324 15.60 -15.49 10.69
N ILE A 325 14.93 -15.24 11.82
CA ILE A 325 13.57 -15.75 12.11
C ILE A 325 12.56 -15.18 11.11
N ALA A 326 12.60 -13.87 10.85
CA ALA A 326 11.74 -13.26 9.85
C ALA A 326 11.99 -13.86 8.45
N GLN A 327 13.26 -13.95 8.05
CA GLN A 327 13.65 -14.42 6.72
C GLN A 327 13.23 -15.87 6.45
N ASN A 328 13.41 -16.76 7.43
CA ASN A 328 13.20 -18.20 7.26
C ASN A 328 11.80 -18.67 7.67
N LYS A 329 11.12 -17.95 8.57
CA LYS A 329 9.82 -18.36 9.13
C LYS A 329 8.66 -17.40 8.86
N ASN A 330 8.94 -16.28 8.20
CA ASN A 330 8.00 -15.17 8.04
C ASN A 330 7.45 -14.66 9.39
N ASN A 331 8.18 -14.88 10.48
CA ASN A 331 7.78 -14.50 11.83
C ASN A 331 8.42 -13.16 12.19
N LEU A 332 7.61 -12.09 12.15
CA LEU A 332 8.06 -10.71 12.32
C LEU A 332 8.06 -10.23 13.77
N PHE A 333 7.46 -11.00 14.69
CA PHE A 333 7.21 -10.57 16.07
C PHE A 333 7.83 -11.53 17.10
N GLY A 334 8.67 -12.47 16.67
CA GLY A 334 9.33 -13.43 17.59
C GLY A 334 8.39 -14.45 18.23
N LEU A 335 7.21 -14.69 17.66
CA LEU A 335 6.15 -15.49 18.30
C LEU A 335 6.58 -16.95 18.50
N ASN A 336 6.44 -17.45 19.75
CA ASN A 336 6.71 -18.82 20.17
C ASN A 336 8.15 -19.33 19.94
N ALA A 337 9.15 -18.45 19.88
CA ALA A 337 10.55 -18.88 19.77
C ALA A 337 11.09 -19.46 21.11
N ILE A 338 11.31 -20.78 21.18
CA ILE A 338 11.89 -21.49 22.36
C ILE A 338 13.28 -22.07 22.03
N ASP A 339 14.24 -21.89 22.95
CA ASP A 339 15.71 -21.91 22.75
C ASP A 339 16.41 -23.29 22.83
N THR A 340 15.70 -24.40 23.02
CA THR A 340 16.38 -25.73 22.93
C THR A 340 16.87 -26.05 21.51
N SER A 341 16.45 -25.28 20.51
CA SER A 341 17.06 -25.13 19.18
C SER A 341 16.48 -23.90 18.47
N PRO A 342 17.15 -22.73 18.50
CA PRO A 342 16.71 -21.53 17.82
C PRO A 342 16.63 -21.80 16.31
N GLY A 343 15.42 -22.03 15.81
CA GLY A 343 15.17 -22.50 14.44
C GLY A 343 14.05 -23.53 14.31
N GLN A 344 13.72 -24.30 15.35
CA GLN A 344 12.63 -25.30 15.28
C GLN A 344 11.32 -24.84 15.93
N SER A 345 11.36 -24.13 17.05
CA SER A 345 10.16 -23.87 17.87
C SER A 345 9.34 -22.62 17.51
N ALA A 346 9.96 -21.58 16.94
CA ALA A 346 9.22 -20.38 16.50
C ALA A 346 8.20 -20.72 15.40
N ASP A 347 7.00 -20.15 15.48
CA ASP A 347 5.93 -20.43 14.53
C ASP A 347 6.37 -20.12 13.10
N TYR A 348 6.00 -21.04 12.20
CA TYR A 348 6.13 -20.83 10.77
C TYR A 348 4.83 -20.25 10.23
N PHE A 349 4.91 -19.07 9.64
CA PHE A 349 3.78 -18.44 8.97
C PHE A 349 3.89 -18.65 7.46
N ALA A 350 2.77 -18.93 6.80
CA ALA A 350 2.74 -19.10 5.34
C ALA A 350 3.15 -17.81 4.61
N SER A 351 2.95 -16.65 5.23
CA SER A 351 3.42 -15.35 4.73
C SER A 351 3.61 -14.33 5.87
N PRO A 352 4.40 -13.26 5.66
CA PRO A 352 4.51 -12.17 6.62
C PRO A 352 3.15 -11.49 6.90
N THR A 353 2.25 -11.41 5.92
CA THR A 353 0.88 -10.90 6.11
C THR A 353 0.07 -11.76 7.08
N GLN A 354 0.20 -13.10 7.01
CA GLN A 354 -0.46 -13.98 7.98
C GLN A 354 0.09 -13.74 9.39
N CYS A 355 1.42 -13.57 9.52
CA CYS A 355 2.04 -13.23 10.80
C CYS A 355 1.49 -11.92 11.39
N VAL A 356 1.32 -10.88 10.57
CA VAL A 356 0.69 -9.61 10.99
C VAL A 356 -0.74 -9.81 11.48
N ASN A 357 -1.55 -10.59 10.75
CA ASN A 357 -2.94 -10.85 11.15
C ASN A 357 -3.02 -11.65 12.45
N GLU A 358 -2.21 -12.70 12.60
CA GLU A 358 -2.19 -13.52 13.81
C GLU A 358 -1.75 -12.71 15.03
N PHE A 359 -0.68 -11.93 14.88
CA PHE A 359 -0.20 -11.04 15.95
C PHE A 359 -1.27 -10.05 16.39
N THR A 360 -1.92 -9.37 15.44
CA THR A 360 -2.90 -8.32 15.75
C THR A 360 -4.22 -8.86 16.26
N GLU A 361 -4.71 -9.98 15.73
CA GLU A 361 -5.96 -10.60 16.19
C GLU A 361 -5.77 -11.37 17.50
N THR A 362 -4.88 -12.37 17.50
CA THR A 362 -4.79 -13.38 18.56
C THR A 362 -3.96 -12.88 19.73
N PHE A 363 -2.75 -12.36 19.46
CA PHE A 363 -1.85 -11.95 20.54
C PHE A 363 -2.28 -10.62 21.14
N LEU A 364 -2.50 -9.60 20.31
CA LEU A 364 -2.92 -8.30 20.81
C LEU A 364 -4.41 -8.26 21.15
N SER A 365 -5.32 -8.30 20.16
CA SER A 365 -6.74 -8.00 20.41
C SER A 365 -7.41 -8.98 21.38
N LYS A 366 -7.19 -10.30 21.23
CA LYS A 366 -7.76 -11.33 22.12
C LYS A 366 -6.96 -11.56 23.40
N GLY A 367 -5.67 -11.21 23.41
CA GLY A 367 -4.75 -11.41 24.52
C GLY A 367 -4.42 -10.14 25.28
N TYR A 368 -3.37 -9.42 24.87
CA TYR A 368 -2.86 -8.24 25.59
C TYR A 368 -3.85 -7.09 25.76
N MET A 369 -4.91 -7.02 24.96
CA MET A 369 -5.98 -6.02 25.08
C MET A 369 -7.19 -6.54 25.89
N ASN A 370 -7.17 -7.79 26.36
CA ASN A 370 -8.29 -8.46 26.99
C ASN A 370 -8.06 -8.64 28.50
N PRO A 371 -8.80 -7.92 29.37
CA PRO A 371 -8.71 -8.03 30.83
C PRO A 371 -8.97 -9.41 31.45
N GLN A 372 -9.45 -10.39 30.66
CA GLN A 372 -9.61 -11.77 31.11
C GLN A 372 -8.37 -12.63 30.82
N ASP A 373 -7.40 -12.12 30.06
CA ASP A 373 -6.14 -12.80 29.76
C ASP A 373 -5.08 -12.41 30.82
N TRP A 374 -4.29 -13.39 31.26
CA TRP A 374 -3.25 -13.20 32.28
C TRP A 374 -2.14 -12.23 31.84
N ARG A 375 -2.01 -11.99 30.54
CA ARG A 375 -1.04 -11.05 29.95
C ARG A 375 -1.51 -9.59 29.98
N TYR A 376 -2.76 -9.32 30.39
CA TYR A 376 -3.32 -7.98 30.37
C TYR A 376 -2.75 -7.08 31.47
N PHE A 377 -1.98 -6.08 31.06
CA PHE A 377 -1.51 -4.98 31.90
C PHE A 377 -1.84 -3.60 31.30
N GLY A 378 -2.73 -3.55 30.31
CA GLY A 378 -3.19 -2.35 29.63
C GLY A 378 -2.87 -2.34 28.13
N GLY A 379 -3.77 -1.73 27.35
CA GLY A 379 -3.77 -1.82 25.90
C GLY A 379 -2.80 -0.91 25.14
N PHE A 380 -1.58 -0.68 25.64
CA PHE A 380 -0.56 0.22 25.07
C PHE A 380 0.85 -0.40 25.20
N LEU A 381 1.87 0.14 24.51
CA LEU A 381 3.24 -0.42 24.53
C LEU A 381 3.81 -0.49 25.96
N GLY A 382 3.82 0.65 26.65
CA GLY A 382 4.12 0.76 28.08
C GLY A 382 5.56 0.46 28.48
N ASN A 383 5.72 0.04 29.72
CA ASN A 383 6.99 -0.21 30.40
C ASN A 383 6.86 -1.41 31.36
N LYS A 384 7.74 -1.55 32.35
CA LYS A 384 7.68 -2.68 33.30
C LYS A 384 6.62 -2.54 34.40
N ALA A 385 6.00 -1.36 34.54
CA ALA A 385 4.86 -1.15 35.45
C ALA A 385 3.51 -1.42 34.80
N SER A 386 3.35 -1.13 33.50
CA SER A 386 2.08 -1.35 32.79
C SER A 386 2.24 -1.40 31.27
N GLY A 387 1.20 -1.89 30.58
CA GLY A 387 1.19 -2.10 29.14
C GLY A 387 1.71 -3.47 28.71
N VAL A 388 1.85 -3.66 27.40
CA VAL A 388 2.27 -4.91 26.76
C VAL A 388 3.65 -5.37 27.24
N ASN A 389 4.57 -4.43 27.48
CA ASN A 389 5.95 -4.71 27.88
C ASN A 389 6.07 -5.53 29.18
N VAL A 390 5.09 -5.46 30.10
CA VAL A 390 5.11 -6.20 31.36
C VAL A 390 5.29 -7.70 31.15
N LYS A 391 4.60 -8.26 30.15
CA LYS A 391 4.60 -9.72 29.87
C LYS A 391 5.18 -10.09 28.51
N TYR A 392 5.43 -9.12 27.61
CA TYR A 392 5.88 -9.40 26.25
C TYR A 392 7.38 -9.63 26.11
N ALA A 393 8.22 -8.77 26.70
CA ALA A 393 9.66 -8.76 26.46
C ALA A 393 10.47 -8.69 27.77
N SER A 394 11.68 -9.24 27.77
CA SER A 394 12.63 -9.14 28.89
C SER A 394 13.30 -7.75 28.97
N ASP A 395 13.34 -7.02 27.86
CA ASP A 395 13.86 -5.65 27.73
C ASP A 395 12.92 -4.64 28.41
N PRO A 396 13.33 -3.96 29.49
CA PRO A 396 12.51 -2.96 30.17
C PRO A 396 12.20 -1.74 29.29
N TYR A 397 12.91 -1.54 28.18
CA TYR A 397 12.73 -0.42 27.24
C TYR A 397 12.16 -0.85 25.89
N TRP A 398 11.65 -2.08 25.76
CA TRP A 398 10.99 -2.57 24.55
C TRP A 398 9.91 -1.61 24.02
N GLY A 399 9.06 -1.10 24.91
CA GLY A 399 8.00 -0.16 24.54
C GLY A 399 8.54 1.19 24.05
N GLU A 400 9.67 1.66 24.60
CA GLU A 400 10.35 2.87 24.11
C GLU A 400 10.98 2.64 22.73
N LYS A 401 11.58 1.47 22.48
CA LYS A 401 12.15 1.12 21.16
C LYS A 401 11.07 1.09 20.07
N ALA A 402 9.95 0.43 20.32
CA ALA A 402 8.82 0.43 19.38
C ALA A 402 8.25 1.85 19.16
N ALA A 403 8.15 2.66 20.21
CA ALA A 403 7.72 4.06 20.11
C ALA A 403 8.73 4.95 19.33
N ASN A 404 10.03 4.72 19.49
CA ASN A 404 11.09 5.41 18.74
C ASN A 404 10.98 5.16 17.23
N VAL A 405 10.64 3.93 16.83
CA VAL A 405 10.33 3.62 15.42
C VAL A 405 9.11 4.39 14.93
N ALA A 406 8.03 4.45 15.72
CA ALA A 406 6.83 5.23 15.36
C ALA A 406 7.15 6.72 15.22
N TRP A 407 7.94 7.30 16.12
CA TRP A 407 8.43 8.67 16.03
C TRP A 407 9.29 8.92 14.78
N SER A 408 10.22 8.01 14.48
CA SER A 408 11.08 8.10 13.28
C SER A 408 10.25 8.14 12.00
N LEU A 409 9.26 7.25 11.89
CA LEU A 409 8.35 7.18 10.74
C LEU A 409 7.43 8.40 10.64
N ASP A 410 6.77 8.81 11.73
CA ASP A 410 5.85 9.95 11.74
C ASP A 410 6.59 11.26 11.41
N LYS A 411 7.77 11.48 12.03
CA LYS A 411 8.62 12.65 11.78
C LYS A 411 9.07 12.74 10.33
N ALA A 412 9.52 11.62 9.74
CA ALA A 412 9.95 11.58 8.35
C ALA A 412 8.80 11.85 7.35
N ASN A 413 7.54 11.75 7.80
CA ASN A 413 6.36 11.82 6.94
C ASN A 413 5.34 12.88 7.40
N GLY A 414 5.81 13.93 8.07
CA GLY A 414 5.04 15.16 8.31
C GLY A 414 4.29 15.22 9.65
N ASN A 415 4.57 14.34 10.61
CA ASN A 415 3.98 14.32 11.96
C ASN A 415 2.44 14.29 11.94
N ARG A 416 1.84 13.32 11.24
CA ARG A 416 0.38 13.27 11.02
C ARG A 416 -0.37 12.60 12.19
N ASP A 417 0.33 11.86 13.03
CA ASP A 417 -0.26 11.09 14.13
C ASP A 417 0.12 11.59 15.51
N ALA A 418 1.32 12.15 15.69
CA ALA A 418 1.76 12.63 16.99
C ALA A 418 0.81 13.68 17.58
N GLY A 419 0.37 13.46 18.82
CA GLY A 419 -0.54 14.38 19.52
C GLY A 419 -1.97 14.43 18.95
N LYS A 420 -2.40 13.44 18.15
CA LYS A 420 -3.77 13.35 17.65
C LYS A 420 -4.79 13.09 18.76
N TYR A 421 -4.49 12.13 19.62
CA TYR A 421 -5.38 11.67 20.70
C TYR A 421 -5.12 12.34 22.03
N THR A 422 -6.19 12.66 22.76
CA THR A 422 -6.11 12.99 24.20
C THR A 422 -5.88 11.69 24.98
N ILE A 423 -4.81 11.66 25.77
CA ILE A 423 -4.45 10.50 26.60
C ILE A 423 -4.69 10.85 28.06
N GLY A 424 -5.49 10.04 28.73
CA GLY A 424 -5.68 10.06 30.17
C GLY A 424 -4.97 8.88 30.82
N VAL A 425 -4.32 9.09 31.96
CA VAL A 425 -3.61 8.06 32.71
C VAL A 425 -4.18 7.95 34.11
N LYS A 426 -4.43 6.72 34.57
CA LYS A 426 -4.65 6.45 36.00
C LYS A 426 -3.31 6.23 36.69
N ASP A 427 -3.22 6.62 37.96
CA ASP A 427 -2.05 6.41 38.80
C ASP A 427 -0.74 6.94 38.17
N THR A 428 -0.47 8.23 38.30
CA THR A 428 0.77 8.83 37.76
C THR A 428 2.01 8.48 38.61
N LEU A 429 1.84 7.81 39.74
CA LEU A 429 2.94 7.30 40.57
C LEU A 429 2.86 5.78 40.67
N SER A 430 4.03 5.13 40.60
CA SER A 430 4.15 3.67 40.52
C SER A 430 3.57 2.91 41.71
N ASN A 431 3.43 3.55 42.88
CA ASN A 431 3.01 2.94 44.14
C ASN A 431 1.52 3.11 44.48
N GLN A 432 0.68 3.61 43.56
CA GLN A 432 -0.74 3.90 43.84
C GLN A 432 -1.66 2.68 43.65
N HIS A 433 -1.41 1.87 42.62
CA HIS A 433 -2.05 0.56 42.40
C HIS A 433 -3.60 0.55 42.44
N THR A 434 -4.25 1.60 41.95
CA THR A 434 -5.72 1.71 42.02
C THR A 434 -6.40 0.73 41.07
N ASP A 435 -7.23 -0.21 41.53
CA ASP A 435 -8.08 -0.98 40.61
C ASP A 435 -9.30 -0.14 40.15
N LEU A 436 -9.25 0.34 38.90
CA LEU A 436 -10.27 1.22 38.35
C LEU A 436 -11.32 0.43 37.57
N ASN A 437 -12.58 0.52 38.01
CA ASN A 437 -13.70 -0.10 37.31
C ASN A 437 -14.02 0.66 36.01
N VAL A 438 -14.12 -0.09 34.91
CA VAL A 438 -14.58 0.38 33.60
C VAL A 438 -16.04 -0.04 33.40
N ARG A 439 -16.90 0.92 33.06
CA ARG A 439 -18.36 0.77 33.17
C ARG A 439 -19.07 0.98 31.84
N GLN A 440 -20.24 0.35 31.74
CA GLN A 440 -21.09 0.40 30.55
C GLN A 440 -21.68 1.79 30.32
N GLU A 441 -22.00 2.52 31.40
CA GLU A 441 -22.62 3.85 31.39
C GLU A 441 -21.93 4.80 32.39
N ARG A 442 -22.24 6.10 32.30
CA ARG A 442 -21.72 7.18 33.16
C ARG A 442 -22.31 7.18 34.57
N SER A 443 -22.18 6.07 35.28
CA SER A 443 -22.67 5.95 36.66
C SER A 443 -21.84 4.94 37.45
N ALA A 444 -21.57 5.25 38.72
CA ALA A 444 -20.93 4.33 39.65
C ALA A 444 -21.79 3.07 39.93
N SER A 445 -23.11 3.14 39.70
CA SER A 445 -24.02 1.99 39.81
C SER A 445 -24.20 1.21 38.50
N ALA A 446 -23.66 1.70 37.38
CA ALA A 446 -23.74 1.01 36.10
C ALA A 446 -22.92 -0.29 36.11
N THR A 447 -23.33 -1.23 35.25
CA THR A 447 -22.63 -2.51 35.02
C THR A 447 -21.13 -2.30 34.88
N LYS A 448 -20.35 -2.96 35.73
CA LYS A 448 -18.90 -3.11 35.57
C LYS A 448 -18.67 -4.04 34.38
N VAL A 449 -18.02 -3.54 33.34
CA VAL A 449 -17.65 -4.32 32.16
C VAL A 449 -16.37 -5.11 32.44
N TYR A 450 -15.38 -4.42 33.00
CA TYR A 450 -14.12 -4.98 33.51
C TYR A 450 -13.49 -4.00 34.52
N SER A 451 -12.33 -4.33 35.08
CA SER A 451 -11.49 -3.34 35.76
C SER A 451 -10.07 -3.38 35.22
N THR A 452 -9.36 -2.28 35.37
CA THR A 452 -8.00 -2.15 34.84
C THR A 452 -7.03 -3.12 35.47
N GLY A 453 -7.25 -3.53 36.73
CA GLY A 453 -6.24 -4.15 37.57
C GLY A 453 -5.45 -3.10 38.37
N THR A 454 -4.50 -3.60 39.18
CA THR A 454 -3.69 -2.83 40.14
C THR A 454 -2.39 -2.27 39.56
N GLN A 455 -2.17 -2.35 38.25
CA GLN A 455 -1.01 -1.78 37.60
C GLN A 455 -1.09 -0.26 37.51
N SER A 456 -0.02 0.44 37.82
CA SER A 456 0.04 1.91 37.80
C SER A 456 0.26 2.45 36.39
N SER A 457 -0.05 3.73 36.14
CA SER A 457 0.16 4.41 34.86
C SER A 457 -0.59 3.81 33.66
N HIS A 458 -1.79 3.28 33.90
CA HIS A 458 -2.64 2.74 32.82
C HIS A 458 -3.22 3.86 31.95
N ALA A 459 -2.95 3.82 30.65
CA ALA A 459 -3.35 4.84 29.69
C ALA A 459 -4.68 4.52 28.98
N PHE A 460 -5.45 5.57 28.72
CA PHE A 460 -6.73 5.54 28.00
C PHE A 460 -6.74 6.59 26.89
N ILE A 461 -7.42 6.29 25.78
CA ILE A 461 -7.87 7.32 24.84
C ILE A 461 -9.15 7.92 25.40
N LEU A 462 -9.13 9.23 25.66
CA LEU A 462 -10.33 9.96 26.05
C LEU A 462 -11.05 10.42 24.77
N LEU A 463 -12.30 9.98 24.62
CA LEU A 463 -13.17 10.31 23.48
C LEU A 463 -13.84 11.68 23.64
N GLU A 464 -13.63 12.33 24.79
CA GLU A 464 -14.12 13.66 25.10
C GLU A 464 -13.08 14.44 25.90
N GLN A 465 -13.09 15.77 25.76
CA GLN A 465 -12.11 16.63 26.43
C GLN A 465 -12.42 16.84 27.92
N ASN A 466 -13.71 16.81 28.29
CA ASN A 466 -14.19 17.06 29.63
C ASN A 466 -15.14 15.93 30.06
N PRO A 467 -15.12 15.53 31.33
CA PRO A 467 -15.98 14.45 31.80
C PRO A 467 -17.43 14.93 31.86
N THR A 468 -18.34 14.03 31.51
CA THR A 468 -19.79 14.24 31.69
C THR A 468 -20.26 13.41 32.88
N SER A 469 -20.96 14.05 33.82
CA SER A 469 -21.45 13.43 35.06
C SER A 469 -20.36 12.75 35.90
N GLY A 470 -19.14 13.29 35.89
CA GLY A 470 -17.99 12.74 36.65
C GLY A 470 -17.33 11.52 36.00
N PHE A 471 -17.63 11.22 34.73
CA PHE A 471 -17.02 10.12 33.98
C PHE A 471 -16.45 10.61 32.66
N TYR A 472 -15.33 10.05 32.24
CA TYR A 472 -14.85 10.15 30.87
C TYR A 472 -15.36 8.99 30.03
N LYS A 473 -15.78 9.28 28.80
CA LYS A 473 -15.94 8.29 27.73
C LYS A 473 -14.57 7.92 27.18
N ILE A 474 -14.29 6.63 27.13
CA ILE A 474 -13.01 6.08 26.69
C ILE A 474 -13.21 5.07 25.57
N GLN A 475 -12.20 4.93 24.71
CA GLN A 475 -12.08 3.78 23.83
C GLN A 475 -11.78 2.54 24.69
N SER A 476 -12.52 1.44 24.56
CA SER A 476 -12.32 0.26 25.43
C SER A 476 -11.15 -0.59 24.95
N ASP A 477 -10.29 -1.06 25.87
CA ASP A 477 -9.24 -2.02 25.54
C ASP A 477 -9.79 -3.32 24.92
N PRO A 478 -10.71 -4.06 25.58
CA PRO A 478 -11.23 -5.30 25.01
C PRO A 478 -12.27 -5.05 23.92
N VAL A 479 -12.45 -6.08 23.10
CA VAL A 479 -13.65 -6.25 22.27
C VAL A 479 -14.85 -6.47 23.18
N LEU A 480 -15.89 -5.66 23.03
CA LEU A 480 -17.11 -5.73 23.84
C LEU A 480 -18.22 -6.50 23.11
N ASN A 481 -19.13 -7.10 23.88
CA ASN A 481 -20.38 -7.63 23.31
C ASN A 481 -21.28 -6.49 22.80
N GLY A 482 -22.29 -6.82 21.98
CA GLY A 482 -23.15 -5.80 21.34
C GLY A 482 -23.88 -4.87 22.31
N SER A 483 -24.14 -5.31 23.55
CA SER A 483 -24.74 -4.49 24.61
C SER A 483 -23.72 -3.66 25.40
N ARG A 484 -22.41 -3.82 25.18
CA ARG A 484 -21.31 -3.24 25.98
C ARG A 484 -21.36 -3.59 27.47
N SER A 485 -22.05 -4.66 27.83
CA SER A 485 -22.20 -5.12 29.22
C SER A 485 -21.11 -6.10 29.66
N GLY A 486 -20.28 -6.57 28.73
CA GLY A 486 -19.18 -7.49 29.00
C GLY A 486 -18.23 -7.63 27.82
N ILE A 487 -17.18 -8.41 28.02
CA ILE A 487 -16.14 -8.70 27.03
C ILE A 487 -16.61 -9.82 26.09
N HIS A 488 -16.30 -9.71 24.80
CA HIS A 488 -16.48 -10.77 23.81
C HIS A 488 -15.13 -11.41 23.46
N SER A 489 -14.66 -12.32 24.32
CA SER A 489 -13.31 -12.89 24.29
C SER A 489 -12.99 -13.75 23.05
N GLY A 490 -14.01 -14.31 22.38
CA GLY A 490 -13.82 -15.17 21.21
C GLY A 490 -13.47 -14.43 19.91
N SER A 491 -13.63 -13.10 19.87
CA SER A 491 -13.42 -12.29 18.67
C SER A 491 -12.30 -11.29 18.88
N GLY A 492 -11.41 -11.15 17.89
CA GLY A 492 -10.45 -10.04 17.85
C GLY A 492 -10.95 -8.85 17.03
N ARG A 493 -12.11 -8.98 16.36
CA ARG A 493 -12.66 -7.93 15.50
C ARG A 493 -13.12 -6.75 16.35
N TYR A 494 -12.67 -5.56 16.00
CA TYR A 494 -12.88 -4.36 16.80
C TYR A 494 -13.62 -3.30 16.01
N ASP A 495 -14.61 -2.66 16.64
CA ASP A 495 -15.39 -1.58 16.06
C ASP A 495 -15.13 -0.29 16.86
N PHE A 496 -14.33 0.61 16.30
CA PHE A 496 -13.97 1.87 16.95
C PHE A 496 -15.18 2.72 17.36
N THR A 497 -16.30 2.63 16.63
CA THR A 497 -17.50 3.42 16.89
C THR A 497 -18.25 2.89 18.11
N ASN A 498 -18.34 1.57 18.22
CA ASN A 498 -19.21 0.90 19.19
C ASN A 498 -18.46 0.41 20.43
N MET A 499 -17.13 0.27 20.38
CA MET A 499 -16.33 -0.27 21.49
C MET A 499 -15.79 0.85 22.38
N TYR A 500 -16.70 1.44 23.14
CA TYR A 500 -16.40 2.46 24.15
C TYR A 500 -16.99 2.10 25.50
N ALA A 501 -16.39 2.65 26.55
CA ALA A 501 -16.83 2.49 27.93
C ALA A 501 -16.60 3.78 28.73
N TYR A 502 -16.82 3.74 30.03
CA TYR A 502 -16.70 4.91 30.90
C TYR A 502 -15.86 4.63 32.15
N VAL A 503 -15.04 5.61 32.54
CA VAL A 503 -14.22 5.59 33.76
C VAL A 503 -14.45 6.84 34.58
N SER A 504 -14.39 6.74 35.92
CA SER A 504 -14.54 7.92 36.77
C SER A 504 -13.40 8.91 36.52
N SER A 505 -13.75 10.19 36.39
CA SER A 505 -12.76 11.25 36.18
C SER A 505 -11.86 11.49 37.39
N ASP A 506 -12.25 11.03 38.58
CA ASP A 506 -11.48 11.23 39.82
C ASP A 506 -10.12 10.54 39.80
N TYR A 507 -9.96 9.54 38.92
CA TYR A 507 -8.75 8.72 38.81
C TYR A 507 -7.92 9.05 37.58
N ILE A 508 -8.34 10.01 36.73
CA ILE A 508 -7.72 10.24 35.43
C ILE A 508 -6.98 11.57 35.41
N THR A 509 -5.67 11.50 35.16
CA THR A 509 -4.84 12.66 34.83
C THR A 509 -4.67 12.75 33.32
N LYS A 510 -5.02 13.89 32.71
CA LYS A 510 -4.75 14.13 31.28
C LYS A 510 -3.26 14.42 31.11
N VAL A 511 -2.57 13.62 30.30
CA VAL A 511 -1.11 13.70 30.08
C VAL A 511 -0.74 14.10 28.64
N SER A 512 -1.68 13.99 27.72
CA SER A 512 -1.59 14.51 26.35
C SER A 512 -2.95 15.07 25.95
N ILE A 513 -2.99 16.24 25.30
CA ILE A 513 -4.21 16.86 24.77
C ILE A 513 -4.16 16.76 23.25
N GLY A 514 -5.18 16.13 22.65
CA GLY A 514 -5.25 15.93 21.21
C GLY A 514 -5.61 17.21 20.44
N ASN A 515 -5.03 17.39 19.26
CA ASN A 515 -5.22 18.58 18.40
C ASN A 515 -6.58 18.65 17.64
N GLY A 516 -7.59 17.88 18.07
CA GLY A 516 -8.95 17.95 17.54
C GLY A 516 -9.31 16.84 16.56
N ASP A 517 -9.60 15.66 17.10
CA ASP A 517 -10.69 14.76 16.68
C ASP A 517 -10.87 13.70 17.79
N SER A 518 -11.31 14.13 18.97
CA SER A 518 -11.73 13.19 20.01
C SER A 518 -13.11 12.68 19.61
N GLY A 519 -13.16 11.46 19.08
CA GLY A 519 -14.36 10.85 18.56
C GLY A 519 -15.57 11.04 19.47
N ASN A 520 -16.63 11.60 18.89
CA ASN A 520 -18.00 11.46 19.35
C ASN A 520 -18.32 11.97 20.78
N SER A 521 -18.56 13.28 20.86
CA SER A 521 -19.20 13.94 22.01
C SER A 521 -20.42 14.75 21.55
N ASN A 522 -21.59 14.11 21.54
CA ASN A 522 -22.88 14.79 21.56
C ASN A 522 -23.38 14.79 23.02
N SER A 523 -23.56 15.97 23.61
CA SER A 523 -24.24 16.15 24.90
C SER A 523 -25.27 17.25 24.72
N GLY A 524 -26.54 16.86 24.61
CA GLY A 524 -27.66 17.79 24.47
C GLY A 524 -28.10 18.42 25.79
N ASN A 525 -28.85 19.52 25.68
CA ASN A 525 -30.14 19.64 26.36
C ASN A 525 -31.01 20.78 25.75
N GLY A 526 -32.31 20.49 25.54
CA GLY A 526 -33.37 21.45 25.86
C GLY A 526 -34.15 22.17 24.74
N ASN A 527 -35.13 21.46 24.16
CA ASN A 527 -36.50 21.92 23.83
C ASN A 527 -36.79 22.61 22.46
N SER A 528 -37.32 21.87 21.47
CA SER A 528 -38.77 21.68 21.21
C SER A 528 -39.09 21.33 19.74
N GLY A 529 -39.79 20.21 19.52
CA GLY A 529 -40.77 20.00 18.44
C GLY A 529 -40.30 19.60 17.03
N GLY A 530 -40.52 18.33 16.64
CA GLY A 530 -40.64 17.91 15.23
C GLY A 530 -40.05 16.54 14.90
N ASN A 531 -40.90 15.52 14.77
CA ASN A 531 -40.55 14.13 14.46
C ASN A 531 -39.96 13.96 13.05
N ASN A 532 -38.72 13.43 12.94
CA ASN A 532 -38.24 12.67 11.78
C ASN A 532 -37.01 11.82 12.18
N GLY A 533 -37.26 10.58 12.62
CA GLY A 533 -36.31 9.71 13.33
C GLY A 533 -35.08 9.28 12.53
N GLY A 534 -33.99 10.07 12.60
CA GLY A 534 -32.63 9.73 12.17
C GLY A 534 -31.67 10.64 12.92
N THR A 535 -30.50 10.13 13.34
CA THR A 535 -29.51 10.88 14.12
C THR A 535 -29.10 12.17 13.38
N SER A 536 -29.41 13.33 13.96
CA SER A 536 -29.11 14.64 13.37
C SER A 536 -27.61 14.88 13.34
N VAL A 537 -27.09 15.29 12.18
CA VAL A 537 -25.72 15.78 12.02
C VAL A 537 -25.71 17.28 12.32
N ASP A 538 -24.80 17.74 13.17
CA ASP A 538 -24.70 19.16 13.51
C ASP A 538 -24.42 20.01 12.26
N PRO A 539 -25.07 21.18 12.12
CA PRO A 539 -24.78 22.11 11.04
C PRO A 539 -23.33 22.59 11.09
N VAL A 540 -22.72 22.77 9.93
CA VAL A 540 -21.42 23.46 9.84
C VAL A 540 -21.57 24.90 10.32
N SER A 541 -20.64 25.34 11.17
CA SER A 541 -20.56 26.75 11.57
C SER A 541 -20.18 27.61 10.36
N VAL A 542 -21.08 28.51 9.93
CA VAL A 542 -20.88 29.43 8.82
C VAL A 542 -21.07 30.87 9.28
N PRO A 543 -20.38 31.87 8.68
CA PRO A 543 -20.64 33.27 8.97
C PRO A 543 -22.12 33.62 8.76
N GLU A 544 -22.72 34.42 9.65
CA GLU A 544 -24.17 34.72 9.60
C GLU A 544 -24.59 35.34 8.26
N ALA A 545 -23.74 36.16 7.64
CA ALA A 545 -23.97 36.74 6.32
C ALA A 545 -24.08 35.70 5.19
N LEU A 546 -23.55 34.49 5.39
CA LEU A 546 -23.55 33.39 4.42
C LEU A 546 -24.59 32.31 4.72
N LYS A 547 -25.38 32.45 5.78
CA LYS A 547 -26.33 31.43 6.24
C LYS A 547 -27.35 31.01 5.16
N ASN A 548 -27.78 31.97 4.34
CA ASN A 548 -28.74 31.76 3.26
C ASN A 548 -28.10 31.83 1.86
N VAL A 549 -26.77 31.80 1.76
CA VAL A 549 -26.08 31.96 0.47
C VAL A 549 -26.32 30.78 -0.48
N ILE A 550 -26.66 29.63 0.08
CA ILE A 550 -26.96 28.40 -0.64
C ILE A 550 -28.12 27.66 0.04
N SER A 551 -28.96 27.04 -0.76
CA SER A 551 -30.04 26.16 -0.32
C SER A 551 -30.09 24.90 -1.20
N TYR A 552 -30.45 23.76 -0.62
CA TYR A 552 -30.47 22.50 -1.35
C TYR A 552 -31.46 21.50 -0.77
N SER A 553 -32.00 20.62 -1.61
CA SER A 553 -32.90 19.54 -1.21
C SER A 553 -32.50 18.22 -1.86
N ALA A 554 -32.78 17.12 -1.16
CA ALA A 554 -32.56 15.75 -1.63
C ALA A 554 -33.90 15.10 -1.98
N HIS A 555 -33.93 14.34 -3.08
CA HIS A 555 -34.96 13.36 -3.36
C HIS A 555 -34.46 12.00 -2.89
N VAL A 556 -35.04 11.48 -1.81
CA VAL A 556 -34.65 10.19 -1.22
C VAL A 556 -35.65 9.11 -1.64
N GLN A 557 -35.15 7.93 -2.01
CA GLN A 557 -35.98 6.79 -2.37
C GLN A 557 -37.01 6.51 -1.27
N ASP A 558 -38.25 6.24 -1.69
CA ASP A 558 -39.42 5.99 -0.83
C ASP A 558 -39.86 7.16 0.07
N ILE A 559 -39.16 8.29 0.06
CA ILE A 559 -39.54 9.53 0.79
C ILE A 559 -39.99 10.62 -0.19
N GLY A 560 -39.32 10.75 -1.33
CA GLY A 560 -39.54 11.84 -2.27
C GLY A 560 -38.64 13.05 -2.02
N TRP A 561 -39.02 14.21 -2.58
CA TRP A 561 -38.33 15.48 -2.32
C TRP A 561 -38.55 15.93 -0.87
N GLN A 562 -37.46 16.12 -0.14
CA GLN A 562 -37.46 16.73 1.18
C GLN A 562 -37.42 18.26 1.10
N ASP A 563 -37.75 18.94 2.19
CA ASP A 563 -37.63 20.40 2.30
C ASP A 563 -36.19 20.87 2.06
N ALA A 564 -36.05 22.06 1.49
CA ALA A 564 -34.74 22.65 1.25
C ALA A 564 -34.09 23.09 2.57
N VAL A 565 -32.81 22.75 2.72
CA VAL A 565 -31.97 23.15 3.86
C VAL A 565 -30.99 24.23 3.43
N SER A 566 -30.47 24.98 4.39
CA SER A 566 -29.58 26.13 4.17
C SER A 566 -28.09 25.76 4.31
N ASN A 567 -27.22 26.76 4.16
CA ASN A 567 -25.77 26.60 4.21
C ASN A 567 -25.30 25.84 5.47
N GLY A 568 -24.55 24.75 5.28
CA GLY A 568 -24.01 23.91 6.35
C GLY A 568 -24.94 22.83 6.92
N VAL A 569 -26.22 22.78 6.54
CA VAL A 569 -27.23 21.87 7.12
C VAL A 569 -27.38 20.58 6.30
N MET A 570 -27.48 19.41 6.93
CA MET A 570 -27.62 18.13 6.21
C MET A 570 -28.95 18.02 5.42
N ALA A 571 -28.88 17.56 4.16
CA ALA A 571 -30.02 17.05 3.38
C ALA A 571 -29.89 15.52 3.18
N GLY A 572 -31.02 14.81 3.09
CA GLY A 572 -31.05 13.35 2.93
C GLY A 572 -31.37 12.58 4.22
N THR A 573 -30.87 11.35 4.30
CA THR A 573 -30.98 10.48 5.48
C THR A 573 -29.60 9.98 5.92
N ASN A 574 -29.39 9.87 7.24
CA ASN A 574 -28.11 9.46 7.81
C ASN A 574 -28.22 8.02 8.35
N GLY A 575 -27.57 7.06 7.69
CA GLY A 575 -27.47 5.67 8.15
C GLY A 575 -28.77 4.88 8.08
N ARG A 576 -29.71 5.26 7.20
CA ARG A 576 -30.98 4.55 7.01
C ARG A 576 -30.97 3.59 5.83
N ASN A 577 -29.88 3.56 5.06
CA ASN A 577 -29.79 2.76 3.83
C ASN A 577 -30.90 3.12 2.83
N LEU A 578 -31.30 4.40 2.81
CA LEU A 578 -32.24 4.98 1.85
C LEU A 578 -31.48 5.90 0.89
N PRO A 579 -31.37 5.55 -0.40
CA PRO A 579 -30.57 6.32 -1.33
C PRO A 579 -31.17 7.65 -1.71
N MET A 580 -30.31 8.66 -1.87
CA MET A 580 -30.60 9.84 -2.66
C MET A 580 -30.62 9.47 -4.15
N GLU A 581 -31.72 9.76 -4.83
CA GLU A 581 -31.85 9.59 -6.30
C GLU A 581 -31.60 10.89 -7.06
N ALA A 582 -31.94 12.03 -6.45
CA ALA A 582 -31.76 13.35 -7.04
C ALA A 582 -31.43 14.42 -5.99
N ILE A 583 -30.89 15.55 -6.45
CA ILE A 583 -30.57 16.74 -5.66
C ILE A 583 -30.86 18.02 -6.45
N LYS A 584 -31.30 19.07 -5.75
CA LYS A 584 -31.37 20.46 -6.26
C LYS A 584 -30.50 21.34 -5.39
N ILE A 585 -29.67 22.19 -5.99
CA ILE A 585 -28.81 23.15 -5.29
C ILE A 585 -29.01 24.53 -5.92
N GLN A 586 -29.21 25.55 -5.10
CA GLN A 586 -29.55 26.91 -5.51
C GLN A 586 -28.74 27.89 -4.67
N THR A 587 -28.04 28.84 -5.31
CA THR A 587 -27.42 29.97 -4.61
C THR A 587 -28.39 31.16 -4.51
N SER A 588 -28.25 31.96 -3.46
CA SER A 588 -29.05 33.18 -3.27
C SER A 588 -28.31 34.19 -2.39
N GLY A 589 -28.82 35.42 -2.27
CA GLY A 589 -28.27 36.42 -1.35
C GLY A 589 -26.94 37.10 -1.74
N VAL A 590 -26.18 36.56 -2.69
CA VAL A 590 -24.98 37.19 -3.26
C VAL A 590 -25.16 37.35 -4.78
N ALA A 591 -25.35 38.59 -5.24
CA ALA A 591 -25.52 38.89 -6.66
C ALA A 591 -24.26 38.51 -7.46
N GLY A 592 -24.43 37.77 -8.55
CA GLY A 592 -23.33 37.30 -9.40
C GLY A 592 -22.65 36.01 -8.92
N LEU A 593 -23.16 35.36 -7.87
CA LEU A 593 -22.75 34.01 -7.47
C LEU A 593 -23.76 32.99 -8.03
N GLY A 594 -23.27 31.87 -8.54
CA GLY A 594 -24.04 30.73 -9.04
C GLY A 594 -23.39 29.40 -8.62
N VAL A 595 -24.01 28.27 -8.94
CA VAL A 595 -23.48 26.92 -8.73
C VAL A 595 -23.76 26.03 -9.94
N LYS A 596 -22.82 25.15 -10.27
CA LYS A 596 -23.03 24.02 -11.17
C LYS A 596 -22.68 22.72 -10.46
N TYR A 597 -23.37 21.63 -10.79
CA TYR A 597 -23.11 20.33 -10.19
C TYR A 597 -23.44 19.19 -11.14
N SER A 598 -22.75 18.07 -10.94
CA SER A 598 -22.91 16.83 -11.70
C SER A 598 -22.99 15.65 -10.73
N THR A 599 -23.85 14.68 -11.02
CA THR A 599 -24.04 13.47 -10.20
C THR A 599 -23.58 12.25 -10.97
N HIS A 600 -22.81 11.38 -10.32
CA HIS A 600 -22.59 10.01 -10.77
C HIS A 600 -23.78 9.16 -10.36
N THR A 601 -24.65 8.86 -11.32
CA THR A 601 -25.87 8.10 -11.08
C THR A 601 -25.67 6.66 -11.52
N ARG A 602 -26.14 5.70 -10.70
CA ARG A 602 -26.03 4.28 -11.00
C ARG A 602 -26.51 3.96 -12.42
N ASP A 603 -25.72 3.15 -13.12
CA ASP A 603 -25.91 2.72 -14.52
C ASP A 603 -25.87 3.82 -15.59
N LEU A 604 -25.76 5.10 -15.20
CA LEU A 604 -25.68 6.24 -16.11
C LEU A 604 -24.30 6.91 -16.09
N GLY A 605 -23.53 6.71 -15.01
CA GLY A 605 -22.25 7.35 -14.80
C GLY A 605 -22.40 8.83 -14.43
N TRP A 606 -21.35 9.62 -14.67
CA TRP A 606 -21.40 11.08 -14.49
C TRP A 606 -22.31 11.71 -15.54
N LEU A 607 -23.38 12.38 -15.08
CA LEU A 607 -24.28 13.14 -15.93
C LEU A 607 -23.71 14.52 -16.28
N GLU A 608 -24.27 15.18 -17.29
CA GLU A 608 -23.93 16.56 -17.63
C GLU A 608 -24.15 17.51 -16.45
N TYR A 609 -23.35 18.58 -16.37
CA TYR A 609 -23.49 19.58 -15.33
C TYR A 609 -24.84 20.31 -15.47
N VAL A 610 -25.54 20.46 -14.36
CA VAL A 610 -26.74 21.30 -14.23
C VAL A 610 -26.42 22.53 -13.39
N SER A 611 -27.28 23.55 -13.43
CA SER A 611 -27.10 24.85 -12.75
C SER A 611 -28.19 25.10 -11.71
N ASP A 612 -28.11 26.22 -10.97
CA ASP A 612 -29.04 26.65 -9.93
C ASP A 612 -30.49 26.16 -10.10
N GLY A 613 -30.94 25.38 -9.12
CA GLY A 613 -32.32 24.90 -9.00
C GLY A 613 -32.71 23.74 -9.91
N SER A 614 -31.84 23.34 -10.84
CA SER A 614 -32.09 22.23 -11.77
C SER A 614 -31.99 20.86 -11.06
N VAL A 615 -32.63 19.82 -11.59
CA VAL A 615 -32.49 18.48 -10.98
C VAL A 615 -31.18 17.84 -11.43
N GLY A 616 -30.31 17.48 -10.48
CA GLY A 616 -29.20 16.56 -10.69
C GLY A 616 -29.59 15.15 -10.25
N GLY A 617 -29.34 14.13 -11.07
CA GLY A 617 -29.73 12.74 -10.79
C GLY A 617 -31.02 12.32 -11.49
N THR A 618 -31.74 11.35 -10.91
CA THR A 618 -33.04 10.87 -11.41
C THR A 618 -34.10 10.88 -10.31
N THR A 619 -35.38 10.83 -10.67
CA THR A 619 -36.48 10.80 -9.70
C THR A 619 -37.36 9.59 -10.00
N GLY A 620 -37.50 8.67 -9.04
CA GLY A 620 -38.40 7.52 -9.13
C GLY A 620 -37.96 6.43 -10.11
N GLN A 621 -36.68 6.38 -10.47
CA GLN A 621 -36.13 5.39 -11.40
C GLN A 621 -35.35 4.27 -10.72
N ALA A 622 -35.24 4.26 -9.38
CA ALA A 622 -34.41 3.34 -8.61
C ALA A 622 -32.92 3.37 -9.03
N LYS A 623 -32.46 4.54 -9.48
CA LYS A 623 -31.08 4.79 -9.88
C LYS A 623 -30.47 5.82 -8.93
N PRO A 624 -29.82 5.37 -7.85
CA PRO A 624 -29.32 6.28 -6.83
C PRO A 624 -28.07 7.03 -7.30
N ILE A 625 -27.83 8.18 -6.68
CA ILE A 625 -26.59 8.92 -6.80
C ILE A 625 -25.53 8.18 -5.96
N GLU A 626 -24.38 7.91 -6.55
CA GLU A 626 -23.24 7.26 -5.90
C GLU A 626 -22.10 8.25 -5.61
N ALA A 627 -21.99 9.32 -6.42
CA ALA A 627 -21.06 10.43 -6.19
C ALA A 627 -21.58 11.75 -6.77
N ILE A 628 -21.01 12.87 -6.35
CA ILE A 628 -21.38 14.23 -6.77
C ILE A 628 -20.15 15.15 -6.89
N LYS A 629 -20.22 16.13 -7.80
CA LYS A 629 -19.29 17.26 -7.93
C LYS A 629 -20.09 18.56 -7.89
N ILE A 630 -19.61 19.56 -7.16
CA ILE A 630 -20.28 20.85 -6.98
C ILE A 630 -19.22 21.96 -7.08
N GLU A 631 -19.46 22.96 -7.93
CA GLU A 631 -18.52 24.06 -8.16
C GLU A 631 -19.29 25.39 -8.25
N LEU A 632 -18.76 26.45 -7.63
CA LEU A 632 -19.34 27.80 -7.75
C LEU A 632 -19.05 28.39 -9.13
N THR A 633 -19.97 29.22 -9.62
CA THR A 633 -19.90 29.91 -10.90
C THR A 633 -20.29 31.38 -10.76
N GLY A 634 -20.16 32.15 -11.85
CA GLY A 634 -20.47 33.58 -11.86
C GLY A 634 -19.30 34.46 -11.40
N GLU A 635 -19.47 35.78 -11.54
CA GLU A 635 -18.44 36.79 -11.25
C GLU A 635 -17.97 36.76 -9.78
N LYS A 636 -18.83 36.30 -8.86
CA LYS A 636 -18.52 36.21 -7.43
C LYS A 636 -17.94 34.87 -6.98
N ALA A 637 -17.78 33.88 -7.85
CA ALA A 637 -17.19 32.58 -7.48
C ALA A 637 -15.76 32.70 -6.92
N ALA A 638 -14.98 33.69 -7.37
CA ALA A 638 -13.62 33.92 -6.89
C ALA A 638 -13.54 34.39 -5.42
N ASP A 639 -14.65 34.88 -4.87
CA ASP A 639 -14.72 35.41 -3.49
C ASP A 639 -15.07 34.32 -2.46
N TYR A 640 -15.37 33.08 -2.90
CA TYR A 640 -15.85 32.00 -2.05
C TYR A 640 -15.24 30.64 -2.40
N ASP A 641 -15.25 29.73 -1.43
CA ASP A 641 -15.03 28.30 -1.61
C ASP A 641 -16.32 27.54 -1.27
N ILE A 642 -16.61 26.47 -2.03
CA ILE A 642 -17.68 25.53 -1.70
C ILE A 642 -17.06 24.21 -1.25
N TYR A 643 -17.42 23.80 -0.04
CA TYR A 643 -17.05 22.52 0.54
C TYR A 643 -18.30 21.64 0.64
N TYR A 644 -18.18 20.36 0.34
CA TYR A 644 -19.28 19.42 0.51
C TYR A 644 -18.79 18.03 0.87
N ARG A 645 -19.54 17.31 1.68
CA ARG A 645 -19.29 15.89 1.98
C ARG A 645 -20.56 15.10 1.86
N VAL A 646 -20.44 13.79 1.71
CA VAL A 646 -21.58 12.89 1.53
C VAL A 646 -21.47 11.68 2.45
N HIS A 647 -22.62 11.20 2.93
CA HIS A 647 -22.73 9.94 3.64
C HIS A 647 -22.99 8.82 2.61
N VAL A 648 -22.01 7.95 2.41
CA VAL A 648 -22.10 6.83 1.47
C VAL A 648 -22.42 5.55 2.21
N GLN A 649 -23.33 4.76 1.64
CA GLN A 649 -23.65 3.41 2.11
C GLN A 649 -22.37 2.61 2.39
N ASN A 650 -22.28 2.00 3.57
CA ASN A 650 -21.13 1.20 4.05
C ASN A 650 -19.80 1.97 4.28
N PHE A 651 -19.69 3.24 3.89
CA PHE A 651 -18.52 4.08 4.23
C PHE A 651 -18.82 5.15 5.28
N GLY A 652 -20.09 5.51 5.47
CA GLY A 652 -20.45 6.63 6.32
C GLY A 652 -20.13 7.97 5.67
N TRP A 653 -19.96 9.01 6.48
CA TRP A 653 -19.50 10.32 6.01
C TRP A 653 -18.06 10.23 5.50
N LEU A 654 -17.87 10.51 4.21
CA LEU A 654 -16.55 10.72 3.63
C LEU A 654 -16.06 12.14 3.94
N ASP A 655 -14.78 12.39 3.68
CA ASP A 655 -14.17 13.71 3.87
C ASP A 655 -14.80 14.79 2.97
N TRP A 656 -14.48 16.05 3.24
CA TRP A 656 -14.97 17.20 2.47
C TRP A 656 -14.28 17.29 1.11
N ALA A 657 -15.07 17.28 0.05
CA ALA A 657 -14.69 17.75 -1.28
C ALA A 657 -14.76 19.28 -1.32
N ASP A 658 -14.01 19.88 -2.25
CA ASP A 658 -14.06 21.31 -2.52
C ASP A 658 -14.13 21.57 -4.03
N ASN A 659 -14.80 22.66 -4.41
CA ASN A 659 -14.68 23.30 -5.73
C ASN A 659 -14.58 22.36 -6.95
N GLY A 660 -15.54 21.43 -7.08
CA GLY A 660 -15.64 20.52 -8.22
C GLY A 660 -14.92 19.17 -8.05
N THR A 661 -14.22 18.92 -6.93
CA THR A 661 -13.68 17.58 -6.62
C THR A 661 -14.80 16.58 -6.37
N ALA A 662 -14.65 15.32 -6.75
CA ALA A 662 -15.71 14.35 -6.49
C ALA A 662 -15.90 14.12 -4.98
N ALA A 663 -17.14 13.88 -4.56
CA ALA A 663 -17.51 13.35 -3.25
C ALA A 663 -18.38 12.10 -3.43
N GLY A 664 -18.11 11.01 -2.73
CA GLY A 664 -18.91 9.78 -2.78
C GLY A 664 -18.11 8.52 -3.11
N SER A 665 -18.71 7.58 -3.83
CA SER A 665 -18.00 6.38 -4.28
C SER A 665 -18.28 6.04 -5.75
N GLN A 666 -17.35 5.32 -6.38
CA GLN A 666 -17.52 4.82 -7.74
C GLN A 666 -17.00 3.39 -7.86
N GLY A 667 -17.80 2.51 -8.48
CA GLY A 667 -17.47 1.10 -8.71
C GLY A 667 -17.86 0.15 -7.57
N TYR A 668 -18.19 0.66 -6.38
CA TYR A 668 -18.68 -0.14 -5.24
C TYR A 668 -20.16 -0.51 -5.34
N ALA A 669 -20.93 0.20 -6.17
CA ALA A 669 -22.39 0.21 -6.16
C ALA A 669 -22.99 0.72 -4.83
N TYR A 670 -22.22 1.50 -4.06
CA TYR A 670 -22.68 2.13 -2.82
C TYR A 670 -23.26 3.51 -3.13
N HIS A 671 -24.45 3.78 -2.59
CA HIS A 671 -25.19 5.01 -2.84
C HIS A 671 -24.92 6.08 -1.79
N ILE A 672 -25.16 7.35 -2.14
CA ILE A 672 -25.21 8.46 -1.18
C ILE A 672 -26.57 8.44 -0.48
N GLU A 673 -26.58 8.56 0.83
CA GLU A 673 -27.78 8.67 1.67
C GLU A 673 -28.05 10.12 2.12
N ALA A 674 -26.98 10.90 2.36
CA ALA A 674 -27.05 12.31 2.78
C ALA A 674 -25.88 13.15 2.25
N ILE A 675 -26.06 14.48 2.27
CA ILE A 675 -25.06 15.48 1.86
C ILE A 675 -25.07 16.68 2.81
N GLN A 676 -23.89 17.27 3.05
CA GLN A 676 -23.73 18.60 3.62
C GLN A 676 -22.92 19.47 2.67
N ILE A 677 -23.34 20.71 2.47
CA ILE A 677 -22.72 21.71 1.60
C ILE A 677 -22.52 23.00 2.41
N ALA A 678 -21.29 23.50 2.41
CA ALA A 678 -20.86 24.71 3.10
C ALA A 678 -20.19 25.68 2.10
N VAL A 679 -20.74 26.87 1.92
CA VAL A 679 -20.10 27.98 1.19
C VAL A 679 -19.45 28.91 2.21
N LEU A 680 -18.15 29.12 2.07
CA LEU A 680 -17.31 29.93 2.94
C LEU A 680 -16.56 31.00 2.13
N PRO A 681 -16.08 32.09 2.76
CA PRO A 681 -15.19 33.03 2.08
C PRO A 681 -13.97 32.33 1.49
N LYS A 682 -13.44 32.83 0.37
CA LYS A 682 -12.28 32.24 -0.29
C LYS A 682 -11.11 32.09 0.69
N TRP A 683 -10.39 30.97 0.58
CA TRP A 683 -9.26 30.59 1.43
C TRP A 683 -9.63 30.25 2.87
N SER A 684 -10.92 30.12 3.20
CA SER A 684 -11.33 29.57 4.49
C SER A 684 -10.95 28.10 4.56
N SER A 685 -10.56 27.62 5.73
CA SER A 685 -10.35 26.19 5.96
C SER A 685 -11.64 25.41 5.69
N ALA A 686 -11.50 24.23 5.09
CA ALA A 686 -12.60 23.27 4.98
C ALA A 686 -13.21 22.97 6.36
N PRO A 687 -14.53 22.68 6.47
CA PRO A 687 -15.16 22.35 7.74
C PRO A 687 -14.62 21.06 8.41
N GLY A 688 -13.84 20.26 7.69
CA GLY A 688 -13.17 19.06 8.17
C GLY A 688 -12.08 18.64 7.19
N LYS A 689 -11.56 17.40 7.32
CA LYS A 689 -10.55 16.85 6.41
C LYS A 689 -11.04 16.81 4.97
N THR A 690 -10.11 16.85 4.02
CA THR A 690 -10.38 16.80 2.57
C THR A 690 -9.64 15.65 1.87
N ASP A 691 -9.19 14.65 2.63
CA ASP A 691 -8.22 13.66 2.15
C ASP A 691 -8.87 12.57 1.28
N THR A 692 -10.03 12.08 1.70
CA THR A 692 -10.74 10.98 1.05
C THR A 692 -12.22 11.27 0.74
N PRO A 693 -12.54 12.41 0.09
CA PRO A 693 -13.93 12.74 -0.20
C PRO A 693 -14.58 11.77 -1.17
N PHE A 694 -13.77 11.03 -1.95
CA PHE A 694 -14.22 10.14 -3.00
C PHE A 694 -13.44 8.82 -3.05
N GLN A 695 -14.17 7.69 -3.07
CA GLN A 695 -13.61 6.34 -3.05
C GLN A 695 -13.85 5.60 -4.37
N VAL A 696 -12.81 4.95 -4.91
CA VAL A 696 -12.87 4.22 -6.17
C VAL A 696 -12.52 2.75 -5.97
N LYS A 697 -13.39 1.84 -6.45
CA LYS A 697 -13.17 0.40 -6.30
C LYS A 697 -11.96 -0.06 -7.13
N SER A 698 -10.95 -0.59 -6.45
CA SER A 698 -9.78 -1.19 -7.08
C SER A 698 -10.09 -2.57 -7.68
N VAL A 699 -9.46 -2.87 -8.82
CA VAL A 699 -9.54 -4.16 -9.53
C VAL A 699 -8.19 -4.85 -9.42
N ASP A 700 -8.18 -6.14 -9.08
CA ASP A 700 -6.97 -6.97 -8.97
C ASP A 700 -6.43 -7.31 -10.37
N LEU A 701 -5.65 -6.38 -10.91
CA LEU A 701 -4.93 -6.48 -12.18
C LEU A 701 -3.50 -6.93 -11.93
N GLN A 702 -3.03 -7.96 -12.64
CA GLN A 702 -1.64 -8.42 -12.59
C GLN A 702 -1.05 -8.49 -14.00
N TYR A 703 0.16 -7.98 -14.20
CA TYR A 703 0.87 -8.08 -15.48
C TYR A 703 2.38 -8.13 -15.30
N ARG A 704 3.09 -8.65 -16.31
CA ARG A 704 4.56 -8.69 -16.34
C ARG A 704 5.09 -8.65 -17.76
N ALA A 705 6.35 -8.24 -17.89
CA ALA A 705 7.08 -8.25 -19.15
C ALA A 705 8.20 -9.30 -19.13
N HIS A 706 8.44 -9.92 -20.29
CA HIS A 706 9.69 -10.62 -20.59
C HIS A 706 10.62 -9.64 -21.29
N VAL A 707 11.70 -9.24 -20.62
CA VAL A 707 12.65 -8.24 -21.12
C VAL A 707 13.90 -8.96 -21.62
N SER A 708 14.43 -8.53 -22.76
CA SER A 708 15.67 -9.07 -23.32
C SER A 708 16.80 -9.02 -22.30
N GLU A 709 17.63 -10.08 -22.26
CA GLU A 709 18.71 -10.31 -21.28
C GLU A 709 18.29 -10.47 -19.80
N ILE A 710 17.02 -10.22 -19.44
CA ILE A 710 16.49 -10.35 -18.08
C ILE A 710 15.56 -11.57 -17.95
N GLY A 711 14.74 -11.83 -18.96
CA GLY A 711 13.68 -12.82 -18.93
C GLY A 711 12.38 -12.29 -18.34
N TRP A 712 11.52 -13.19 -17.85
CA TRP A 712 10.26 -12.82 -17.20
C TRP A 712 10.53 -12.12 -15.87
N GLN A 713 10.02 -10.90 -15.73
CA GLN A 713 9.98 -10.18 -14.47
C GLN A 713 8.79 -10.64 -13.60
N GLU A 714 8.78 -10.27 -12.33
CA GLU A 714 7.65 -10.52 -11.43
C GLU A 714 6.36 -9.84 -11.90
N TYR A 715 5.23 -10.38 -11.46
CA TYR A 715 3.94 -9.74 -11.68
C TYR A 715 3.84 -8.43 -10.90
N VAL A 716 3.39 -7.38 -11.57
CA VAL A 716 3.11 -6.07 -11.01
C VAL A 716 1.62 -5.75 -11.09
N GLY A 717 1.16 -4.86 -10.21
CA GLY A 717 -0.24 -4.51 -10.03
C GLY A 717 -0.70 -3.29 -10.84
N ASN A 718 -1.97 -2.93 -10.65
CA ASN A 718 -2.61 -1.74 -11.21
C ASN A 718 -1.71 -0.48 -11.12
N GLY A 719 -1.35 0.11 -12.27
CA GLY A 719 -0.51 1.32 -12.38
C GLY A 719 1.00 1.14 -12.19
N THR A 720 1.46 -0.05 -11.80
CA THR A 720 2.88 -0.30 -11.49
C THR A 720 3.70 -0.61 -12.75
N LEU A 721 4.92 -0.11 -12.88
CA LEU A 721 5.73 -0.30 -14.09
C LEU A 721 6.13 -1.77 -14.32
N ALA A 722 5.96 -2.27 -15.55
CA ALA A 722 6.57 -3.51 -16.04
C ALA A 722 7.58 -3.20 -17.15
N GLY A 723 8.78 -3.80 -17.11
CA GLY A 723 9.87 -3.53 -18.05
C GLY A 723 11.04 -2.75 -17.45
N THR A 724 11.77 -2.01 -18.29
CA THR A 724 12.86 -1.11 -17.90
C THR A 724 12.72 0.25 -18.58
N VAL A 725 13.27 1.31 -17.98
CA VAL A 725 13.24 2.66 -18.57
C VAL A 725 14.66 3.11 -18.83
N GLY A 726 14.96 3.51 -20.07
CA GLY A 726 16.23 4.12 -20.47
C GLY A 726 17.40 3.14 -20.53
N LYS A 727 17.13 1.83 -20.45
CA LYS A 727 18.16 0.79 -20.53
C LYS A 727 18.35 0.23 -21.95
N ASN A 728 17.50 0.64 -22.91
CA ASN A 728 17.53 0.13 -24.28
C ASN A 728 17.41 -1.41 -24.34
N LEU A 729 16.67 -1.99 -23.38
CA LEU A 729 16.36 -3.41 -23.32
C LEU A 729 14.90 -3.64 -23.76
N PRO A 730 14.67 -4.34 -24.88
CA PRO A 730 13.33 -4.54 -25.41
C PRO A 730 12.48 -5.49 -24.56
N VAL A 731 11.21 -5.14 -24.39
CA VAL A 731 10.16 -6.10 -24.06
C VAL A 731 9.96 -7.01 -25.27
N GLU A 732 10.10 -8.31 -25.07
CA GLU A 732 9.93 -9.34 -26.10
C GLU A 732 8.55 -10.02 -26.00
N ALA A 733 8.01 -10.11 -24.78
CA ALA A 733 6.68 -10.66 -24.52
C ALA A 733 6.04 -10.07 -23.25
N LEU A 734 4.74 -10.26 -23.08
CA LEU A 734 3.99 -9.85 -21.89
C LEU A 734 2.86 -10.82 -21.53
N GLN A 735 2.49 -10.81 -20.25
CA GLN A 735 1.30 -11.48 -19.70
C GLN A 735 0.51 -10.48 -18.87
N ILE A 736 -0.80 -10.45 -19.05
CA ILE A 736 -1.76 -9.60 -18.34
C ILE A 736 -2.97 -10.45 -17.94
N ALA A 737 -3.41 -10.36 -16.69
CA ALA A 737 -4.57 -11.06 -16.17
C ALA A 737 -5.36 -10.16 -15.22
N VAL A 738 -6.69 -10.31 -15.23
CA VAL A 738 -7.55 -9.75 -14.19
C VAL A 738 -7.96 -10.90 -13.28
N LYS A 739 -7.80 -10.73 -11.98
CA LYS A 739 -8.15 -11.70 -10.94
C LYS A 739 -9.28 -11.14 -10.08
N ASN A 740 -10.05 -12.03 -9.47
CA ASN A 740 -11.00 -11.70 -8.38
C ASN A 740 -12.00 -10.55 -8.68
N ALA A 741 -12.36 -10.31 -9.95
CA ALA A 741 -13.16 -9.15 -10.37
C ALA A 741 -14.52 -9.53 -10.99
N GLY A 742 -15.12 -10.64 -10.54
CA GLY A 742 -16.36 -11.18 -11.12
C GLY A 742 -16.16 -11.63 -12.57
N ASN A 743 -17.14 -11.38 -13.45
CA ASN A 743 -17.06 -11.68 -14.89
C ASN A 743 -16.36 -10.55 -15.67
N LEU A 744 -15.21 -10.09 -15.17
CA LEU A 744 -14.32 -9.14 -15.84
C LEU A 744 -13.09 -9.90 -16.32
N GLY A 745 -12.84 -9.90 -17.62
CA GLY A 745 -11.63 -10.46 -18.22
C GLY A 745 -10.91 -9.44 -19.09
N ILE A 746 -9.83 -9.86 -19.73
CA ILE A 746 -9.00 -9.04 -20.59
C ILE A 746 -8.59 -9.79 -21.86
N LYS A 747 -8.47 -9.05 -22.96
CA LYS A 747 -7.79 -9.51 -24.17
C LYS A 747 -6.77 -8.48 -24.63
N TYR A 748 -5.66 -8.93 -25.18
CA TYR A 748 -4.58 -8.05 -25.62
C TYR A 748 -3.80 -8.64 -26.78
N SER A 749 -3.17 -7.76 -27.55
CA SER A 749 -2.37 -8.09 -28.73
C SER A 749 -1.10 -7.25 -28.74
N ALA A 750 0.00 -7.83 -29.22
CA ALA A 750 1.28 -7.18 -29.40
C ALA A 750 1.59 -7.01 -30.89
N HIS A 751 2.15 -5.85 -31.26
CA HIS A 751 2.84 -5.64 -32.53
C HIS A 751 4.30 -6.01 -32.34
N VAL A 752 4.77 -7.07 -32.99
CA VAL A 752 6.14 -7.58 -32.85
C VAL A 752 6.94 -7.26 -34.10
N ARG A 753 8.21 -6.88 -33.92
CA ARG A 753 9.14 -6.63 -35.03
C ARG A 753 9.15 -7.78 -36.03
N ASP A 754 9.12 -7.45 -37.32
CA ASP A 754 9.09 -8.38 -38.47
C ASP A 754 7.90 -9.35 -38.54
N ILE A 755 6.93 -9.24 -37.62
CA ILE A 755 5.70 -10.06 -37.58
C ILE A 755 4.47 -9.17 -37.78
N GLY A 756 4.45 -7.98 -37.17
CA GLY A 756 3.29 -7.11 -37.12
C GLY A 756 2.36 -7.42 -35.95
N TRP A 757 1.10 -6.98 -36.04
CA TRP A 757 0.07 -7.26 -35.03
C TRP A 757 -0.26 -8.75 -34.98
N GLN A 758 -0.09 -9.37 -33.81
CA GLN A 758 -0.50 -10.76 -33.54
C GLN A 758 -2.00 -10.84 -33.17
N ASP A 759 -2.54 -12.06 -33.16
CA ASP A 759 -3.90 -12.31 -32.66
C ASP A 759 -4.05 -11.92 -31.19
N TYR A 760 -5.28 -11.63 -30.77
CA TYR A 760 -5.59 -11.34 -29.37
C TYR A 760 -5.47 -12.60 -28.51
N VAL A 761 -4.72 -12.48 -27.42
CA VAL A 761 -4.66 -13.48 -26.35
C VAL A 761 -5.52 -13.04 -25.16
N LYS A 762 -5.86 -13.97 -24.27
CA LYS A 762 -6.72 -13.74 -23.09
C LYS A 762 -5.91 -13.68 -21.78
N ASP A 763 -6.59 -13.51 -20.65
CA ASP A 763 -6.03 -13.52 -19.30
C ASP A 763 -4.88 -14.54 -19.11
N GLY A 764 -3.71 -14.02 -18.76
CA GLY A 764 -2.50 -14.79 -18.43
C GLY A 764 -1.77 -15.43 -19.63
N GLN A 765 -2.32 -15.37 -20.84
CA GLN A 765 -1.67 -15.95 -22.03
C GLN A 765 -0.57 -15.04 -22.59
N THR A 766 0.51 -15.59 -23.12
CA THR A 766 1.63 -14.78 -23.60
C THR A 766 1.32 -14.07 -24.92
N ALA A 767 1.45 -12.75 -24.97
CA ALA A 767 1.57 -11.97 -26.21
C ALA A 767 3.04 -11.62 -26.48
N GLY A 768 3.48 -11.61 -27.74
CA GLY A 768 4.88 -11.40 -28.12
C GLY A 768 5.61 -12.70 -28.47
N THR A 769 6.93 -12.72 -28.29
CA THR A 769 7.78 -13.90 -28.50
C THR A 769 8.81 -14.05 -27.39
N THR A 770 9.19 -15.28 -27.04
CA THR A 770 10.32 -15.56 -26.15
C THR A 770 11.40 -16.32 -26.93
N GLY A 771 12.68 -16.00 -26.67
CA GLY A 771 13.82 -16.72 -27.26
C GLY A 771 14.04 -16.53 -28.76
N ARG A 772 13.36 -15.58 -29.40
CA ARG A 772 13.49 -15.27 -30.84
C ARG A 772 14.20 -13.94 -31.12
N ALA A 773 14.56 -13.18 -30.08
CA ALA A 773 15.15 -11.85 -30.19
C ALA A 773 14.30 -10.84 -31.00
N LEU A 774 12.97 -11.00 -30.99
CA LEU A 774 12.03 -10.07 -31.63
C LEU A 774 11.34 -9.22 -30.55
N SER A 775 11.43 -7.91 -30.71
CA SER A 775 10.89 -6.94 -29.76
C SER A 775 9.42 -6.62 -30.03
N VAL A 776 8.66 -6.40 -28.95
CA VAL A 776 7.35 -5.73 -28.99
C VAL A 776 7.56 -4.26 -29.28
N GLU A 777 6.82 -3.70 -30.24
CA GLU A 777 6.87 -2.30 -30.65
C GLU A 777 5.59 -1.53 -30.27
N ALA A 778 4.45 -2.22 -30.16
CA ALA A 778 3.18 -1.64 -29.71
C ALA A 778 2.23 -2.69 -29.11
N LEU A 779 1.18 -2.21 -28.42
CA LEU A 779 0.19 -3.01 -27.69
C LEU A 779 -1.24 -2.51 -27.93
N LYS A 780 -2.20 -3.42 -27.86
CA LYS A 780 -3.65 -3.13 -27.71
C LYS A 780 -4.19 -3.97 -26.56
N ILE A 781 -4.96 -3.37 -25.67
CA ILE A 781 -5.49 -4.03 -24.46
C ILE A 781 -6.95 -3.62 -24.27
N GLN A 782 -7.84 -4.58 -24.12
CA GLN A 782 -9.29 -4.36 -24.00
C GLN A 782 -9.90 -5.26 -22.94
N LEU A 783 -10.79 -4.71 -22.11
CA LEU A 783 -11.58 -5.49 -21.15
C LEU A 783 -12.67 -6.31 -21.87
N THR A 784 -13.02 -7.44 -21.27
CA THR A 784 -14.03 -8.40 -21.76
C THR A 784 -14.89 -8.91 -20.61
N GLY A 785 -15.94 -9.67 -20.93
CA GLY A 785 -16.91 -10.17 -19.94
C GLY A 785 -17.99 -9.15 -19.61
N SER A 786 -19.04 -9.57 -18.88
CA SER A 786 -20.20 -8.71 -18.61
C SER A 786 -19.88 -7.53 -17.70
N ALA A 787 -18.86 -7.67 -16.84
CA ALA A 787 -18.44 -6.58 -15.95
C ALA A 787 -17.63 -5.49 -16.67
N ALA A 788 -17.20 -5.69 -17.92
CA ALA A 788 -16.44 -4.68 -18.68
C ALA A 788 -17.22 -3.38 -18.92
N ALA A 789 -18.55 -3.41 -18.85
CA ALA A 789 -19.38 -2.22 -18.93
C ALA A 789 -19.12 -1.23 -17.78
N ASN A 790 -18.58 -1.71 -16.66
CA ASN A 790 -18.36 -0.93 -15.44
C ASN A 790 -16.96 -0.33 -15.33
N TYR A 791 -16.09 -0.60 -16.31
CA TYR A 791 -14.67 -0.19 -16.25
C TYR A 791 -14.16 0.34 -17.58
N ASP A 792 -13.11 1.15 -17.49
CA ASP A 792 -12.22 1.53 -18.58
C ASP A 792 -10.80 1.05 -18.25
N ILE A 793 -10.06 0.64 -19.28
CA ILE A 793 -8.63 0.31 -19.17
C ILE A 793 -7.80 1.35 -19.90
N TYR A 794 -6.79 1.86 -19.20
CA TYR A 794 -5.81 2.81 -19.68
C TYR A 794 -4.43 2.18 -19.65
N TYR A 795 -3.63 2.38 -20.70
CA TYR A 795 -2.26 1.87 -20.74
C TYR A 795 -1.36 2.76 -21.59
N ARG A 796 -0.08 2.80 -21.24
CA ARG A 796 0.94 3.51 -22.01
C ARG A 796 2.22 2.72 -22.07
N THR A 797 3.06 3.06 -23.05
CA THR A 797 4.35 2.40 -23.30
C THR A 797 5.47 3.44 -23.34
N HIS A 798 6.63 3.05 -22.82
CA HIS A 798 7.90 3.75 -23.01
C HIS A 798 8.60 3.13 -24.22
N VAL A 799 8.73 3.90 -25.28
CA VAL A 799 9.27 3.45 -26.57
C VAL A 799 10.67 4.02 -26.77
N GLN A 800 11.59 3.18 -27.24
CA GLN A 800 12.94 3.55 -27.63
C GLN A 800 12.92 4.83 -28.49
N ASN A 801 13.75 5.82 -28.14
CA ASN A 801 13.88 7.12 -28.82
C ASN A 801 12.64 8.03 -28.82
N LEU A 802 11.48 7.60 -28.30
CA LEU A 802 10.27 8.43 -28.18
C LEU A 802 9.90 8.71 -26.72
N GLY A 803 10.43 7.93 -25.78
CA GLY A 803 10.09 8.02 -24.37
C GLY A 803 8.69 7.51 -24.09
N TRP A 804 8.06 8.05 -23.03
CA TRP A 804 6.67 7.75 -22.71
C TRP A 804 5.72 8.37 -23.73
N LEU A 805 4.91 7.54 -24.36
CA LEU A 805 3.76 7.98 -25.15
C LEU A 805 2.54 8.20 -24.24
N ASP A 806 1.55 8.90 -24.79
CA ASP A 806 0.28 9.18 -24.12
C ASP A 806 -0.51 7.89 -23.80
N TRP A 807 -1.54 8.01 -22.97
CA TRP A 807 -2.37 6.88 -22.54
C TRP A 807 -3.34 6.44 -23.65
N ALA A 808 -3.25 5.18 -24.05
CA ALA A 808 -4.27 4.50 -24.83
C ALA A 808 -5.43 4.06 -23.92
N LYS A 809 -6.62 3.95 -24.50
CA LYS A 809 -7.86 3.54 -23.81
C LYS A 809 -8.55 2.41 -24.58
N ASN A 810 -9.04 1.39 -23.87
CA ASN A 810 -10.01 0.39 -24.38
C ASN A 810 -9.74 -0.16 -25.80
N GLY A 811 -8.55 -0.70 -26.04
CA GLY A 811 -8.17 -1.32 -27.31
C GLY A 811 -7.50 -0.39 -28.32
N ALA A 812 -7.38 0.91 -28.03
CA ALA A 812 -6.55 1.82 -28.82
C ALA A 812 -5.07 1.38 -28.83
N ALA A 813 -4.32 1.60 -29.91
CA ALA A 813 -2.91 1.23 -29.91
C ALA A 813 -2.11 2.10 -28.92
N SER A 814 -1.10 1.51 -28.26
CA SER A 814 -0.03 2.22 -27.56
C SER A 814 1.33 1.74 -28.05
N GLY A 815 2.25 2.65 -28.36
CA GLY A 815 3.61 2.30 -28.81
C GLY A 815 3.96 2.90 -30.17
N SER A 816 4.79 2.21 -30.94
CA SER A 816 5.14 2.65 -32.29
C SER A 816 5.08 1.55 -33.33
N ALA A 817 4.96 1.93 -34.60
CA ALA A 817 5.01 1.01 -35.73
C ALA A 817 5.79 1.64 -36.89
N GLY A 818 6.61 0.84 -37.58
CA GLY A 818 7.35 1.26 -38.78
C GLY A 818 8.65 2.03 -38.49
N TYR A 819 8.93 2.37 -37.24
CA TYR A 819 10.20 2.98 -36.81
C TYR A 819 11.29 1.96 -36.46
N ALA A 820 10.93 0.69 -36.28
CA ALA A 820 11.76 -0.35 -35.66
C ALA A 820 12.14 -0.05 -34.19
N TYR A 821 11.42 0.85 -33.52
CA TYR A 821 11.63 1.19 -32.11
C TYR A 821 10.85 0.25 -31.21
N HIS A 822 11.54 -0.28 -30.19
CA HIS A 822 10.95 -1.25 -29.26
C HIS A 822 10.31 -0.58 -28.04
N VAL A 823 9.36 -1.27 -27.42
CA VAL A 823 8.87 -0.95 -26.07
C VAL A 823 9.91 -1.42 -25.05
N GLU A 824 10.31 -0.55 -24.14
CA GLU A 824 11.19 -0.89 -23.00
C GLU A 824 10.38 -1.16 -21.72
N SER A 825 9.26 -0.45 -21.52
CA SER A 825 8.36 -0.64 -20.39
C SER A 825 6.92 -0.23 -20.68
N LEU A 826 5.99 -0.65 -19.83
CA LEU A 826 4.57 -0.31 -19.90
C LEU A 826 3.95 -0.07 -18.51
N GLN A 827 2.84 0.65 -18.49
CA GLN A 827 1.92 0.78 -17.35
C GLN A 827 0.49 0.52 -17.82
N ILE A 828 -0.29 -0.17 -16.99
CA ILE A 828 -1.68 -0.53 -17.23
C ILE A 828 -2.50 -0.19 -15.98
N ILE A 829 -3.60 0.54 -16.17
CA ILE A 829 -4.52 0.95 -15.12
C ILE A 829 -5.96 0.58 -15.51
N ILE A 830 -6.67 -0.16 -14.66
CA ILE A 830 -8.12 -0.31 -14.73
C ILE A 830 -8.77 0.68 -13.77
N MET A 831 -9.73 1.45 -14.27
CA MET A 831 -10.54 2.41 -13.51
C MET A 831 -12.02 2.19 -13.81
N PRO A 832 -12.95 2.64 -12.95
CA PRO A 832 -14.36 2.53 -13.27
C PRO A 832 -14.72 3.33 -14.53
N LYS A 833 -15.85 2.96 -15.14
CA LYS A 833 -16.30 3.51 -16.41
C LYS A 833 -16.41 5.03 -16.36
N GLY A 834 -15.91 5.71 -17.39
CA GLY A 834 -16.02 7.16 -17.50
C GLY A 834 -15.00 7.94 -16.65
N SER A 835 -14.12 7.26 -15.90
CA SER A 835 -13.01 7.93 -15.21
C SER A 835 -12.10 8.63 -16.22
N ALA A 836 -11.57 9.80 -15.87
CA ALA A 836 -10.59 10.51 -16.69
C ALA A 836 -9.33 9.66 -16.88
N ALA A 837 -8.67 9.78 -18.04
CA ALA A 837 -7.39 9.12 -18.25
C ALA A 837 -6.33 9.67 -17.27
N PRO A 838 -5.34 8.86 -16.84
CA PRO A 838 -4.28 9.33 -15.93
C PRO A 838 -3.38 10.41 -16.54
N GLY A 839 -3.47 10.64 -17.85
CA GLY A 839 -2.78 11.70 -18.58
C GLY A 839 -3.40 11.91 -19.95
N LYS A 840 -2.71 12.65 -20.82
CA LYS A 840 -3.13 12.89 -22.20
C LYS A 840 -3.31 11.56 -22.95
N THR A 841 -4.19 11.54 -23.94
CA THR A 841 -4.53 10.36 -24.75
C THR A 841 -4.30 10.56 -26.25
N ALA A 842 -3.81 11.74 -26.65
CA ALA A 842 -3.78 12.15 -28.05
C ALA A 842 -2.70 11.42 -28.87
N ASN A 843 -1.52 11.20 -28.28
CA ASN A 843 -0.35 10.66 -28.97
C ASN A 843 0.07 9.28 -28.43
N ALA A 844 -0.91 8.43 -28.13
CA ALA A 844 -0.64 7.14 -27.48
C ALA A 844 0.12 6.17 -28.40
N PHE A 845 -0.01 6.35 -29.72
CA PHE A 845 0.59 5.52 -30.74
C PHE A 845 1.16 6.36 -31.89
N GLN A 846 2.37 6.04 -32.33
CA GLN A 846 3.01 6.68 -33.48
C GLN A 846 3.32 5.68 -34.58
N GLU A 847 2.76 5.89 -35.76
CA GLU A 847 3.03 5.07 -36.95
C GLU A 847 3.83 5.88 -37.96
N LYS A 848 4.95 5.31 -38.42
CA LYS A 848 5.75 5.93 -39.48
C LYS A 848 4.99 5.82 -40.80
N GLY A 849 5.02 6.87 -41.61
CA GLY A 849 4.42 6.84 -42.95
C GLY A 849 4.99 5.71 -43.80
N ILE A 850 4.10 5.03 -44.53
CA ILE A 850 4.50 4.02 -45.52
C ILE A 850 5.08 4.75 -46.73
N GLU A 851 6.26 4.34 -47.17
CA GLU A 851 6.90 4.86 -48.38
C GLU A 851 6.89 3.78 -49.47
N ILE A 852 6.59 4.16 -50.72
CA ILE A 852 6.80 3.28 -51.87
C ILE A 852 8.16 3.57 -52.50
N GLN A 853 8.86 2.50 -52.88
CA GLN A 853 10.06 2.57 -53.69
C GLN A 853 10.01 1.57 -54.85
N TYR A 854 10.55 1.95 -56.01
CA TYR A 854 10.61 1.10 -57.19
C TYR A 854 11.85 1.38 -58.03
N GLN A 855 12.27 0.41 -58.83
CA GLN A 855 13.35 0.56 -59.80
C GLN A 855 13.08 -0.28 -61.04
N SER A 856 13.67 0.13 -62.16
CA SER A 856 13.54 -0.51 -63.46
C SER A 856 14.90 -0.96 -64.00
N HIS A 857 14.91 -2.13 -64.66
CA HIS A 857 16.01 -2.57 -65.50
C HIS A 857 15.75 -2.05 -66.92
N VAL A 858 16.59 -1.14 -67.39
CA VAL A 858 16.44 -0.52 -68.72
C VAL A 858 17.44 -1.12 -69.68
N GLN A 859 16.98 -1.41 -70.90
CA GLN A 859 17.78 -1.90 -72.01
C GLN A 859 19.07 -1.07 -72.18
N ASP A 860 20.20 -1.75 -72.30
CA ASP A 860 21.55 -1.16 -72.45
C ASP A 860 22.01 -0.24 -71.29
N ILE A 861 21.29 -0.20 -70.18
CA ILE A 861 21.64 0.58 -68.97
C ILE A 861 21.75 -0.35 -67.76
N GLY A 862 20.86 -1.34 -67.66
CA GLY A 862 20.77 -2.21 -66.50
C GLY A 862 19.82 -1.67 -65.43
N TRP A 863 19.97 -2.15 -64.20
CA TRP A 863 19.21 -1.67 -63.05
C TRP A 863 19.56 -0.23 -62.70
N GLN A 864 18.55 0.64 -62.68
CA GLN A 864 18.67 2.00 -62.19
C GLN A 864 18.46 2.08 -60.67
N ASN A 865 18.79 3.22 -60.06
CA ASN A 865 18.57 3.45 -58.64
C ASN A 865 17.08 3.34 -58.26
N TRP A 866 16.81 2.94 -57.02
CA TRP A 866 15.48 3.04 -56.42
C TRP A 866 15.00 4.50 -56.40
N VAL A 867 13.79 4.72 -56.91
CA VAL A 867 13.08 6.00 -56.87
C VAL A 867 11.88 5.89 -55.95
N LYS A 868 11.40 7.04 -55.47
CA LYS A 868 10.33 7.15 -54.48
C LYS A 868 8.99 7.56 -55.09
N ASN A 869 7.98 7.67 -54.23
CA ASN A 869 6.60 8.04 -54.56
C ASN A 869 6.48 9.15 -55.64
N GLY A 870 6.04 8.76 -56.84
CA GLY A 870 5.77 9.67 -57.96
C GLY A 870 6.99 10.09 -58.78
N GLU A 871 8.19 9.62 -58.47
CA GLU A 871 9.41 9.91 -59.22
C GLU A 871 9.52 9.03 -60.48
N LEU A 872 10.24 9.48 -61.49
CA LEU A 872 10.36 8.73 -62.75
C LEU A 872 11.37 7.57 -62.60
N SER A 873 10.95 6.35 -62.96
CA SER A 873 11.85 5.20 -63.16
C SER A 873 11.86 4.81 -64.64
N GLY A 874 13.04 4.72 -65.26
CA GLY A 874 13.20 4.47 -66.70
C GLY A 874 13.82 5.64 -67.47
N THR A 875 13.52 5.71 -68.76
CA THR A 875 13.91 6.82 -69.66
C THR A 875 12.71 7.26 -70.50
N THR A 876 12.69 8.51 -70.98
CA THR A 876 11.64 8.99 -71.88
C THR A 876 12.25 9.43 -73.21
N GLY A 877 11.68 8.97 -74.32
CA GLY A 877 12.06 9.43 -75.67
C GLY A 877 13.43 8.92 -76.16
N GLN A 878 14.07 8.01 -75.43
CA GLN A 878 15.36 7.43 -75.80
C GLN A 878 15.23 6.10 -76.55
N ALA A 879 14.00 5.62 -76.79
CA ALA A 879 13.75 4.31 -77.38
C ALA A 879 14.39 3.15 -76.60
N LYS A 880 14.62 3.30 -75.29
CA LYS A 880 15.15 2.22 -74.44
C LYS A 880 14.03 1.62 -73.61
N ALA A 881 13.86 0.31 -73.70
CA ALA A 881 12.76 -0.37 -73.02
C ALA A 881 13.07 -0.70 -71.56
N ILE A 882 12.06 -0.64 -70.69
CA ILE A 882 12.08 -1.34 -69.41
C ILE A 882 11.88 -2.83 -69.69
N GLU A 883 12.79 -3.67 -69.20
CA GLU A 883 12.75 -5.13 -69.35
C GLU A 883 12.28 -5.84 -68.08
N ALA A 884 12.60 -5.27 -66.90
CA ALA A 884 12.19 -5.79 -65.60
C ALA A 884 11.99 -4.68 -64.57
N MET A 885 11.30 -4.99 -63.47
CA MET A 885 11.13 -4.05 -62.36
C MET A 885 11.00 -4.71 -60.98
N HIS A 886 11.32 -3.93 -59.94
CA HIS A 886 11.06 -4.23 -58.53
C HIS A 886 10.23 -3.11 -57.90
N ILE A 887 9.26 -3.47 -57.05
CA ILE A 887 8.42 -2.52 -56.31
C ILE A 887 8.28 -3.00 -54.86
N SER A 888 8.56 -2.13 -53.90
CA SER A 888 8.46 -2.47 -52.47
C SER A 888 7.83 -1.32 -51.67
N LEU A 889 7.26 -1.66 -50.52
CA LEU A 889 6.78 -0.72 -49.52
C LEU A 889 7.72 -0.76 -48.31
N VAL A 890 8.18 0.41 -47.87
CA VAL A 890 9.02 0.61 -46.70
C VAL A 890 8.14 1.10 -45.54
N ASN A 891 8.43 0.62 -44.33
CA ASN A 891 7.65 0.87 -43.11
C ASN A 891 6.19 0.36 -43.17
N ALA A 892 5.86 -0.54 -44.10
CA ALA A 892 4.53 -1.13 -44.17
C ALA A 892 4.32 -2.13 -43.01
N THR A 893 3.56 -1.71 -42.00
CA THR A 893 3.23 -2.48 -40.79
C THR A 893 1.82 -3.06 -40.80
N ALA A 894 0.98 -2.67 -41.76
CA ALA A 894 -0.34 -3.23 -41.96
C ALA A 894 -0.27 -4.54 -42.77
N GLY A 895 -1.02 -5.56 -42.37
CA GLY A 895 -1.08 -6.84 -43.08
C GLY A 895 -1.54 -6.69 -44.53
N GLY A 896 -0.84 -7.31 -45.48
CA GLY A 896 -1.09 -7.12 -46.91
C GLY A 896 0.20 -7.17 -47.74
N ASN A 897 0.09 -7.09 -49.06
CA ASN A 897 1.24 -7.02 -49.96
C ASN A 897 1.03 -5.95 -51.04
N ILE A 898 2.14 -5.43 -51.59
CA ILE A 898 2.13 -4.85 -52.93
C ILE A 898 2.37 -5.97 -53.94
N GLU A 899 1.40 -6.21 -54.80
CA GLU A 899 1.47 -7.21 -55.86
C GLU A 899 1.53 -6.54 -57.23
N TYR A 900 2.36 -7.07 -58.12
CA TYR A 900 2.49 -6.56 -59.47
C TYR A 900 2.87 -7.65 -60.46
N ARG A 901 2.58 -7.40 -61.73
CA ARG A 901 2.96 -8.27 -62.85
C ARG A 901 3.16 -7.47 -64.13
N ALA A 902 4.06 -7.95 -64.98
CA ALA A 902 4.33 -7.39 -66.30
C ALA A 902 3.66 -8.22 -67.42
N HIS A 903 3.25 -7.54 -68.49
CA HIS A 903 3.09 -8.12 -69.81
C HIS A 903 4.41 -7.93 -70.55
N VAL A 904 5.08 -9.03 -70.92
CA VAL A 904 6.38 -9.00 -71.60
C VAL A 904 6.19 -9.44 -73.05
N GLN A 905 6.86 -8.76 -73.98
CA GLN A 905 6.84 -9.11 -75.39
C GLN A 905 7.17 -10.61 -75.59
N ASP A 906 6.42 -11.28 -76.46
CA ASP A 906 6.54 -12.71 -76.80
C ASP A 906 6.33 -13.70 -75.63
N ILE A 907 5.97 -13.21 -74.45
CA ILE A 907 5.66 -14.03 -73.25
C ILE A 907 4.20 -13.83 -72.81
N GLY A 908 3.71 -12.59 -72.88
CA GLY A 908 2.41 -12.21 -72.36
C GLY A 908 2.44 -11.81 -70.88
N TRP A 909 1.28 -11.83 -70.24
CA TRP A 909 1.13 -11.54 -68.80
C TRP A 909 1.80 -12.62 -67.94
N GLN A 910 2.79 -12.21 -67.15
CA GLN A 910 3.44 -13.08 -66.17
C GLN A 910 2.60 -13.24 -64.89
N GLY A 911 3.01 -14.17 -64.02
CA GLY A 911 2.42 -14.34 -62.68
C GLY A 911 2.64 -13.11 -61.79
N TRP A 912 1.76 -12.93 -60.80
CA TRP A 912 1.90 -11.88 -59.79
C TRP A 912 3.11 -12.16 -58.90
N VAL A 913 3.95 -11.14 -58.73
CA VAL A 913 5.04 -11.11 -57.77
C VAL A 913 4.72 -10.06 -56.69
N LYS A 914 5.44 -10.09 -55.57
CA LYS A 914 5.16 -9.21 -54.43
C LYS A 914 6.41 -8.68 -53.73
N ASN A 915 6.27 -7.55 -53.05
CA ASN A 915 7.21 -6.97 -52.09
C ASN A 915 8.70 -7.08 -52.50
N GLY A 916 9.06 -6.45 -53.62
CA GLY A 916 10.43 -6.39 -54.10
C GLY A 916 10.88 -7.58 -54.94
N ALA A 917 10.05 -8.59 -55.20
CA ALA A 917 10.38 -9.67 -56.15
C ALA A 917 10.38 -9.17 -57.61
N GLN A 918 11.22 -9.73 -58.48
CA GLN A 918 11.33 -9.26 -59.87
C GLN A 918 10.09 -9.61 -60.70
N THR A 919 9.56 -8.68 -61.49
CA THR A 919 8.72 -8.98 -62.68
C THR A 919 9.45 -8.55 -63.95
N GLY A 920 9.09 -9.12 -65.11
CA GLY A 920 9.79 -8.93 -66.37
C GLY A 920 10.95 -9.91 -66.57
N THR A 921 11.90 -9.55 -67.44
CA THR A 921 13.10 -10.35 -67.74
C THR A 921 14.36 -9.50 -67.75
N THR A 922 15.50 -10.10 -67.43
CA THR A 922 16.81 -9.45 -67.52
C THR A 922 17.69 -10.25 -68.47
N GLY A 923 18.38 -9.57 -69.39
CA GLY A 923 19.34 -10.20 -70.32
C GLY A 923 18.71 -11.04 -71.44
N ARG A 924 17.40 -10.93 -71.66
CA ARG A 924 16.67 -11.63 -72.74
C ARG A 924 16.30 -10.74 -73.92
N ALA A 925 16.56 -9.43 -73.84
CA ALA A 925 16.13 -8.43 -74.83
C ALA A 925 14.62 -8.44 -75.10
N LEU A 926 13.81 -8.77 -74.07
CA LEU A 926 12.34 -8.80 -74.15
C LEU A 926 11.76 -7.64 -73.31
N PRO A 927 11.17 -6.62 -73.96
CA PRO A 927 10.65 -5.46 -73.25
C PRO A 927 9.30 -5.73 -72.57
N MET A 928 9.05 -4.99 -71.49
CA MET A 928 7.72 -4.89 -70.87
C MET A 928 6.82 -3.98 -71.71
N GLU A 929 5.59 -4.40 -71.99
CA GLU A 929 4.60 -3.62 -72.73
C GLU A 929 3.49 -3.06 -71.84
N ALA A 930 3.13 -3.77 -70.77
CA ALA A 930 2.12 -3.34 -69.80
C ALA A 930 2.43 -3.82 -68.38
N VAL A 931 1.77 -3.23 -67.38
CA VAL A 931 1.89 -3.58 -65.96
C VAL A 931 0.55 -3.50 -65.24
N ASN A 932 0.32 -4.39 -64.27
CA ASN A 932 -0.71 -4.24 -63.24
C ASN A 932 -0.03 -4.15 -61.86
N ILE A 933 -0.54 -3.28 -61.00
CA ILE A 933 -0.03 -3.08 -59.63
C ILE A 933 -1.22 -2.93 -58.69
N ARG A 934 -1.29 -3.71 -57.61
CA ARG A 934 -2.36 -3.64 -56.61
C ARG A 934 -1.84 -3.81 -55.19
N LEU A 935 -2.62 -3.32 -54.24
CA LEU A 935 -2.44 -3.63 -52.83
C LEU A 935 -3.39 -4.77 -52.44
N THR A 936 -3.01 -5.57 -51.45
CA THR A 936 -3.84 -6.64 -50.88
C THR A 936 -3.93 -6.51 -49.36
N GLY A 937 -4.88 -7.21 -48.73
CA GLY A 937 -5.08 -7.17 -47.27
C GLY A 937 -5.48 -5.79 -46.76
N ALA A 938 -5.11 -5.47 -45.51
CA ALA A 938 -5.39 -4.19 -44.86
C ALA A 938 -4.72 -2.98 -45.57
N LEU A 939 -3.71 -3.20 -46.41
CA LEU A 939 -3.11 -2.13 -47.21
C LEU A 939 -4.08 -1.60 -48.27
N SER A 940 -4.89 -2.45 -48.90
CA SER A 940 -5.85 -2.03 -49.93
C SER A 940 -7.06 -1.30 -49.36
N GLU A 941 -7.31 -1.43 -48.06
CA GLU A 941 -8.34 -0.71 -47.34
C GLU A 941 -7.90 0.72 -46.98
N LYS A 942 -6.60 0.93 -46.75
CA LYS A 942 -6.03 2.20 -46.27
C LYS A 942 -5.42 3.07 -47.38
N TYR A 943 -4.98 2.47 -48.47
CA TYR A 943 -4.28 3.18 -49.53
C TYR A 943 -4.82 2.80 -50.92
N ASP A 944 -4.72 3.75 -51.83
CA ASP A 944 -4.86 3.55 -53.26
C ASP A 944 -3.47 3.63 -53.92
N ILE A 945 -3.23 2.77 -54.91
CA ILE A 945 -2.02 2.80 -55.73
C ILE A 945 -2.36 3.23 -57.16
N TYR A 946 -1.69 4.29 -57.59
CA TYR A 946 -1.81 4.89 -58.91
C TYR A 946 -0.51 4.69 -59.68
N TYR A 947 -0.60 4.36 -60.96
CA TYR A 947 0.59 4.22 -61.81
C TYR A 947 0.28 4.56 -63.25
N ARG A 948 1.28 5.11 -63.95
CA ARG A 948 1.20 5.38 -65.39
C ARG A 948 2.52 5.03 -66.04
N THR A 949 2.47 4.75 -67.33
CA THR A 949 3.63 4.36 -68.13
C THR A 949 3.83 5.30 -69.31
N HIS A 950 5.09 5.56 -69.63
CA HIS A 950 5.50 6.18 -70.88
C HIS A 950 5.77 5.05 -71.88
N CYS A 951 4.91 4.90 -72.89
CA CYS A 951 5.09 3.88 -73.92
C CYS A 951 5.71 4.50 -75.18
N ARG A 952 6.60 3.75 -75.83
CA ARG A 952 7.20 4.17 -77.11
C ARG A 952 6.12 4.59 -78.10
N ASP A 953 6.31 5.72 -78.76
CA ASP A 953 5.40 6.37 -79.73
C ASP A 953 4.02 6.82 -79.20
N PHE A 954 3.62 6.42 -77.99
CA PHE A 954 2.39 6.90 -77.35
C PHE A 954 2.64 7.97 -76.29
N GLY A 955 3.88 8.09 -75.80
CA GLY A 955 4.19 8.99 -74.70
C GLY A 955 3.59 8.52 -73.38
N TRP A 956 3.38 9.46 -72.46
CA TRP A 956 2.70 9.19 -71.19
C TRP A 956 1.22 8.87 -71.41
N LEU A 957 0.81 7.69 -70.94
CA LEU A 957 -0.59 7.28 -70.86
C LEU A 957 -1.25 7.78 -69.54
N GLY A 958 -2.57 7.60 -69.44
CA GLY A 958 -3.33 7.93 -68.24
C GLY A 958 -2.92 7.12 -67.00
N TRP A 959 -3.40 7.53 -65.82
CA TRP A 959 -3.16 6.82 -64.57
C TRP A 959 -4.11 5.62 -64.42
N ALA A 960 -3.54 4.42 -64.27
CA ALA A 960 -4.23 3.23 -63.81
C ALA A 960 -4.29 3.21 -62.28
N LYS A 961 -5.32 2.58 -61.72
CA LYS A 961 -5.52 2.47 -60.27
C LYS A 961 -5.76 1.01 -59.84
N ASN A 962 -5.20 0.61 -58.70
CA ASN A 962 -5.57 -0.60 -57.94
C ASN A 962 -5.76 -1.88 -58.78
N GLY A 963 -4.81 -2.21 -59.66
CA GLY A 963 -4.80 -3.44 -60.45
C GLY A 963 -5.28 -3.28 -61.89
N GLU A 964 -5.75 -2.09 -62.29
CA GLU A 964 -6.04 -1.77 -63.69
C GLU A 964 -4.79 -1.90 -64.58
N SER A 965 -4.94 -2.07 -65.89
CA SER A 965 -3.77 -2.15 -66.78
C SER A 965 -3.21 -0.76 -67.05
N ALA A 966 -1.87 -0.65 -67.10
CA ALA A 966 -1.16 0.51 -67.62
C ALA A 966 -0.18 0.07 -68.72
N GLY A 967 -0.17 0.74 -69.87
CA GLY A 967 0.73 0.44 -70.98
C GLY A 967 0.02 0.08 -72.29
N SER A 968 0.60 -0.84 -73.06
CA SER A 968 -0.01 -1.33 -74.31
C SER A 968 0.06 -2.85 -74.45
N GLU A 969 -0.86 -3.43 -75.21
CA GLU A 969 -0.87 -4.86 -75.54
C GLU A 969 -1.20 -5.04 -77.02
N GLY A 970 -0.38 -5.82 -77.75
CA GLY A 970 -0.59 -6.14 -79.17
C GLY A 970 -0.12 -5.07 -80.17
N TYR A 971 0.43 -3.95 -79.70
CA TYR A 971 0.98 -2.88 -80.54
C TYR A 971 2.50 -2.93 -80.73
N ALA A 972 3.22 -3.82 -80.03
CA ALA A 972 4.69 -3.84 -79.98
C ALA A 972 5.29 -2.49 -79.50
N LYS A 973 4.61 -1.81 -78.57
CA LYS A 973 5.06 -0.53 -77.98
C LYS A 973 5.45 -0.77 -76.52
N ASN A 974 6.74 -0.87 -76.28
CA ASN A 974 7.30 -1.09 -74.95
C ASN A 974 7.12 0.12 -74.03
N ILE A 975 7.12 -0.16 -72.73
CA ILE A 975 7.28 0.83 -71.67
C ILE A 975 8.74 1.31 -71.68
N GLU A 976 8.95 2.63 -71.64
CA GLU A 976 10.26 3.27 -71.48
C GLU A 976 10.45 3.83 -70.07
N ALA A 977 9.37 4.31 -69.44
CA ALA A 977 9.37 4.81 -68.07
C ALA A 977 8.04 4.53 -67.34
N ILE A 978 8.09 4.57 -66.01
CA ILE A 978 6.93 4.41 -65.13
C ILE A 978 7.00 5.40 -63.95
N GLU A 979 5.83 5.87 -63.53
CA GLU A 979 5.63 6.58 -62.26
C GLU A 979 4.59 5.82 -61.43
N ILE A 980 4.84 5.70 -60.12
CA ILE A 980 3.95 5.02 -59.17
C ILE A 980 3.73 5.91 -57.94
N LYS A 981 2.47 6.14 -57.58
CA LYS A 981 2.05 6.93 -56.43
C LYS A 981 1.17 6.11 -55.48
N LEU A 982 1.62 5.98 -54.25
CA LEU A 982 0.83 5.51 -53.12
C LEU A 982 0.14 6.72 -52.48
N VAL A 983 -1.19 6.65 -52.36
CA VAL A 983 -2.03 7.73 -51.84
C VAL A 983 -2.93 7.17 -50.75
N LYS A 984 -3.12 7.89 -49.63
CA LYS A 984 -4.07 7.43 -48.62
C LYS A 984 -5.47 7.43 -49.20
N LYS A 985 -6.24 6.40 -48.89
CA LYS A 985 -7.58 6.24 -49.43
C LYS A 985 -8.47 7.39 -48.97
N GLY A 986 -9.16 8.03 -49.92
CA GLY A 986 -9.96 9.22 -49.68
C GLY A 986 -9.22 10.56 -49.90
N GLU A 987 -7.90 10.55 -50.02
CA GLU A 987 -7.15 11.73 -50.49
C GLU A 987 -7.21 11.85 -52.02
N GLN A 988 -7.00 13.07 -52.53
CA GLN A 988 -7.03 13.33 -53.96
C GLN A 988 -5.85 12.64 -54.67
N GLY A 989 -6.16 11.68 -55.53
CA GLY A 989 -5.18 11.04 -56.41
C GLY A 989 -4.65 11.97 -57.52
N PRO A 990 -3.61 11.55 -58.26
CA PRO A 990 -3.10 12.32 -59.38
C PRO A 990 -4.17 12.53 -60.45
N SER A 991 -4.35 13.78 -60.89
CA SER A 991 -5.25 14.14 -61.99
C SER A 991 -4.48 14.22 -63.31
N GLY A 992 -4.88 13.40 -64.29
CA GLY A 992 -4.40 13.46 -65.67
C GLY A 992 -5.39 12.78 -66.60
N GLY A 993 -5.81 13.47 -67.67
CA GLY A 993 -6.74 12.93 -68.66
C GLY A 993 -6.04 11.99 -69.65
N GLY A 994 -6.72 10.91 -70.04
CA GLY A 994 -6.24 9.97 -71.06
C GLY A 994 -6.46 8.50 -70.68
N THR A 995 -6.41 7.60 -71.67
CA THR A 995 -6.53 6.15 -71.44
C THR A 995 -5.23 5.60 -70.85
N ALA A 996 -5.32 4.87 -69.73
CA ALA A 996 -4.15 4.25 -69.08
C ALA A 996 -3.59 3.04 -69.83
N PHE A 997 -4.43 2.34 -70.61
CA PHE A 997 -4.07 1.13 -71.32
C PHE A 997 -4.65 1.08 -72.74
N LYS A 998 -3.83 0.69 -73.72
CA LYS A 998 -4.26 0.50 -75.11
C LYS A 998 -4.09 -0.94 -75.54
N LYS A 999 -5.17 -1.59 -75.99
CA LYS A 999 -5.16 -2.95 -76.51
C LYS A 999 -5.64 -2.98 -77.96
N LYS A 1000 -4.89 -3.69 -78.82
CA LYS A 1000 -5.17 -3.81 -80.26
C LYS A 1000 -6.26 -4.83 -80.56
#